data_AF-A0A817Y3W7-F1
#
_entry.id   AF-A0A817Y3W7-F1
#
_cell.length_a   1.000
_cell.length_b   1.000
_cell.length_c   1.000
_cell.angle_alpha   90.00
_cell.angle_beta   90.00
_cell.angle_gamma   90.00
#
_symmetry.space_group_name_H-M   'P 1'
#
loop_
_entity.id
_entity.type
_entity.pdbx_description
1 polymer ?
#
loop_
_entity_poly.entity_id
_entity_poly.type
_entity_poly.pdbx_seq_one_letter_code
_entity_poly.pdbx_strand_id
1 'polypeptide(L)'
;MAFWRAGSLFSSSTSATTTNNNTIAQETIDRLCDRLQSATRSEDRRDAVRGLKGLSKKCKLEVGTQSMNLLANTLQGDRTDLDLIQLALETLANVVTYETGNDDEQANLPQDITVQFTELYIKDKAHVHAALELIEETDFNIRRSAIRFLTALLTNCTKELQDIILESGPMGVSKLVDLLQDEREVIRNDALLLLQILTRYNTNIQKIVAFENGFERLFEILASEGGSDGLVTVEDCLSVLLNLLQNNVSNQSYFREGSYIRRLVDFFELGSIGEKRWSAQKVTNVHLLLQTIRILVSPTNSHQNILACQRTVSQCGLLHRLCVMLTLTTIPADVLAETINTIGDAVRGNAENQQFLGSVMNTTGEIQQPVLFNLLYTMVAGEKQSFPLRISILYCLQCYLYKNDLGKSLIVQTLLPQTENVANQYTLGHLLIIGYLSKDNVASWCSGIALAHLIADNQQFKEAILKVVLAVDQAQAGAKTLMEISTDLLENSSSSFHTRVAVLIFLCTWLSNCSLAVQAFLSIQNSISYLISQICGQLVADDREILIQSLCSFALGLCLVFNNNQIPSYTTESLERLINKRIGIDLFQEKLETLSKSEYYSKTLQKPQLKLSKTNDMILDYEFARLYKALEGSITRMLTSRQMNSTENSLIGPLSTNLYEQQTSTMMAHYHDLIRKQDQQINTYKQQEKQFIDESQIYKKKMLDLEQNLQEVKDQYSLLKLSTKQGPDTHNELATICEQQRRELEYLRNFVAQHQQHYNSTQPIENGIEHLNLNNTENHDMQNHRKLQTGERAALTARITELQEKVNAFEDRYATQNDEIARLQLENGVLQEKITNEKRKVSILEGVESQMHGLIDDKARCDSEYQKLNSVYQQNLNEQNDLLVLCSTYEDHLTNCRNIIQSAGLTVPKFLLDLDNN
;
A
#
# COMPACT_ATOMS: atom_id res chain seq x y z
N MET A 1 -21.24 46.61 -23.61
CA MET A 1 -22.44 47.43 -23.33
C MET A 1 -23.72 46.98 -24.04
N ALA A 2 -23.70 46.38 -25.23
CA ALA A 2 -24.95 46.10 -25.98
C ALA A 2 -25.78 44.87 -25.51
N PHE A 3 -25.22 43.96 -24.70
CA PHE A 3 -25.93 42.75 -24.25
C PHE A 3 -26.76 42.95 -22.96
N TRP A 4 -26.53 44.01 -22.20
CA TRP A 4 -27.11 44.21 -20.86
C TRP A 4 -28.51 44.85 -20.84
N ARG A 5 -29.09 45.19 -22.00
CA ARG A 5 -30.43 45.80 -22.11
C ARG A 5 -31.57 44.80 -22.40
N ALA A 6 -31.30 43.49 -22.40
CA ALA A 6 -32.27 42.46 -22.80
C ALA A 6 -33.17 41.91 -21.67
N GLY A 7 -33.23 42.56 -20.50
CA GLY A 7 -33.99 42.11 -19.31
C GLY A 7 -35.53 42.11 -19.43
N SER A 8 -36.08 42.42 -20.61
CA SER A 8 -37.53 42.56 -20.83
C SER A 8 -38.27 41.26 -21.20
N LEU A 9 -37.59 40.11 -21.36
CA LEU A 9 -38.21 38.92 -21.95
C LEU A 9 -38.66 37.83 -20.95
N PHE A 10 -38.42 37.98 -19.64
CA PHE A 10 -38.73 36.93 -18.65
C PHE A 10 -39.96 37.21 -17.76
N SER A 11 -40.69 38.30 -17.95
CA SER A 11 -41.86 38.65 -17.13
C SER A 11 -43.19 38.26 -17.79
N SER A 12 -43.53 36.97 -17.83
CA SER A 12 -44.88 36.57 -18.24
C SER A 12 -45.36 35.29 -17.56
N SER A 13 -45.70 35.38 -16.27
CA SER A 13 -46.88 34.75 -15.66
C SER A 13 -46.84 34.74 -14.13
N THR A 14 -47.25 35.83 -13.47
CA THR A 14 -47.70 35.76 -12.07
C THR A 14 -48.63 36.93 -11.71
N SER A 15 -49.62 36.62 -10.86
CA SER A 15 -50.74 37.42 -10.35
C SER A 15 -50.49 38.93 -10.11
N ALA A 16 -51.51 39.73 -10.43
CA ALA A 16 -51.49 41.20 -10.51
C ALA A 16 -51.19 41.98 -9.21
N THR A 17 -51.09 41.32 -8.05
CA THR A 17 -50.66 41.94 -6.78
C THR A 17 -49.14 41.92 -6.59
N THR A 18 -48.42 41.02 -7.25
CA THR A 18 -46.95 40.86 -7.14
C THR A 18 -46.18 41.84 -8.02
N THR A 19 -46.80 42.30 -9.12
CA THR A 19 -46.21 43.22 -10.10
C THR A 19 -45.92 44.63 -9.56
N ASN A 20 -46.70 45.14 -8.59
CA ASN A 20 -46.48 46.48 -8.03
C ASN A 20 -45.31 46.53 -7.03
N ASN A 21 -45.02 45.43 -6.33
CA ASN A 21 -43.87 45.39 -5.42
C ASN A 21 -42.55 45.22 -6.19
N ASN A 22 -42.56 44.48 -7.30
CA ASN A 22 -41.36 44.30 -8.14
C ASN A 22 -40.97 45.58 -8.88
N THR A 23 -41.92 46.40 -9.35
CA THR A 23 -41.60 47.68 -10.01
C THR A 23 -41.00 48.71 -9.04
N ILE A 24 -41.51 48.79 -7.81
CA ILE A 24 -40.95 49.66 -6.77
C ILE A 24 -39.54 49.19 -6.36
N ALA A 25 -39.33 47.88 -6.25
CA ALA A 25 -38.02 47.32 -5.97
C ALA A 25 -37.03 47.65 -7.09
N GLN A 26 -37.44 47.52 -8.35
CA GLN A 26 -36.61 47.83 -9.52
C GLN A 26 -36.23 49.32 -9.58
N GLU A 27 -37.18 50.26 -9.41
CA GLU A 27 -36.88 51.69 -9.36
C GLU A 27 -35.94 52.06 -8.19
N THR A 28 -36.09 51.37 -7.06
CA THR A 28 -35.23 51.58 -5.89
C THR A 28 -33.80 51.10 -6.17
N ILE A 29 -33.64 49.94 -6.82
CA ILE A 29 -32.33 49.40 -7.21
C ILE A 29 -31.67 50.32 -8.25
N ASP A 30 -32.41 50.80 -9.24
CA ASP A 30 -31.89 51.75 -10.25
C ASP A 30 -31.35 53.03 -9.60
N ARG A 31 -32.09 53.63 -8.64
CA ARG A 31 -31.62 54.82 -7.90
C ARG A 31 -30.36 54.54 -7.06
N LEU A 32 -30.24 53.34 -6.49
CA LEU A 32 -29.06 52.95 -5.72
C LEU A 32 -27.85 52.73 -6.65
N CYS A 33 -28.05 52.14 -7.83
CA CYS A 33 -27.03 52.01 -8.87
C CYS A 33 -26.54 53.38 -9.38
N ASP A 34 -27.46 54.31 -9.66
CA ASP A 34 -27.14 55.68 -10.07
C ASP A 34 -26.34 56.40 -8.97
N ARG A 35 -26.73 56.24 -7.70
CA ARG A 35 -25.99 56.82 -6.56
C ARG A 35 -24.60 56.23 -6.43
N LEU A 36 -24.43 54.91 -6.62
CA LEU A 36 -23.12 54.25 -6.58
C LEU A 36 -22.18 54.78 -7.68
N GLN A 37 -22.72 55.07 -8.87
CA GLN A 37 -21.95 55.54 -10.02
C GLN A 37 -21.66 57.05 -9.99
N SER A 38 -22.59 57.87 -9.49
CA SER A 38 -22.52 59.34 -9.57
C SER A 38 -22.01 60.02 -8.29
N ALA A 39 -22.12 59.38 -7.12
CA ALA A 39 -21.70 59.99 -5.87
C ALA A 39 -20.17 60.08 -5.77
N THR A 40 -19.67 61.25 -5.36
CA THR A 40 -18.24 61.49 -5.15
C THR A 40 -17.79 61.23 -3.72
N ARG A 41 -18.73 61.21 -2.75
CA ARG A 41 -18.45 60.90 -1.34
C ARG A 41 -18.51 59.40 -1.10
N SER A 42 -17.49 58.86 -0.44
CA SER A 42 -17.42 57.45 -0.05
C SER A 42 -18.61 56.99 0.81
N GLU A 43 -19.06 57.82 1.75
CA GLU A 43 -20.22 57.54 2.62
C GLU A 43 -21.49 57.28 1.81
N ASP A 44 -21.78 58.13 0.81
CA ASP A 44 -22.96 58.00 -0.04
C ASP A 44 -22.92 56.73 -0.89
N ARG A 45 -21.72 56.33 -1.33
CA ARG A 45 -21.51 55.08 -2.06
C ARG A 45 -21.66 53.86 -1.16
N ARG A 46 -21.14 53.88 0.07
CA ARG A 46 -21.35 52.81 1.06
C ARG A 46 -22.82 52.62 1.39
N ASP A 47 -23.57 53.70 1.58
CA ASP A 47 -25.00 53.65 1.84
C ASP A 47 -25.77 53.04 0.65
N ALA A 48 -25.37 53.38 -0.58
CA ALA A 48 -25.94 52.80 -1.78
C ALA A 48 -25.71 51.28 -1.83
N VAL A 49 -24.46 50.81 -1.64
CA VAL A 49 -24.14 49.37 -1.63
C VAL A 49 -24.80 48.65 -0.46
N ARG A 50 -24.90 49.28 0.72
CA ARG A 50 -25.62 48.69 1.87
C ARG A 50 -27.11 48.50 1.57
N GLY A 51 -27.72 49.43 0.86
CA GLY A 51 -29.07 49.28 0.32
C GLY A 51 -29.19 48.10 -0.65
N LEU A 52 -28.25 48.00 -1.61
CA LEU A 52 -28.19 46.89 -2.57
C LEU A 52 -28.01 45.54 -1.88
N LYS A 53 -27.14 45.44 -0.87
CA LYS A 53 -26.94 44.24 -0.04
C LYS A 53 -28.22 43.79 0.66
N GLY A 54 -29.01 44.73 1.18
CA GLY A 54 -30.28 44.42 1.84
C GLY A 54 -31.32 43.83 0.87
N LEU A 55 -31.27 44.27 -0.40
CA LEU A 55 -32.18 43.81 -1.46
C LEU A 55 -31.67 42.56 -2.18
N SER A 56 -30.36 42.29 -2.19
CA SER A 56 -29.75 41.22 -2.99
C SER A 56 -30.24 39.81 -2.67
N LYS A 57 -30.75 39.59 -1.44
CA LYS A 57 -31.34 38.32 -1.03
C LYS A 57 -32.76 38.12 -1.57
N LYS A 58 -33.55 39.18 -1.64
CA LYS A 58 -34.98 39.13 -2.04
C LYS A 58 -35.19 39.37 -3.53
N CYS A 59 -34.45 40.32 -4.10
CA CYS A 59 -34.56 40.79 -5.48
C CYS A 59 -33.28 40.44 -6.26
N LYS A 60 -32.90 39.16 -6.24
CA LYS A 60 -31.62 38.69 -6.78
C LYS A 60 -31.49 38.94 -8.29
N LEU A 61 -32.56 38.75 -9.05
CA LEU A 61 -32.57 38.92 -10.50
C LEU A 61 -32.32 40.39 -10.88
N GLU A 62 -33.03 41.31 -10.23
CA GLU A 62 -32.94 42.74 -10.48
C GLU A 62 -31.57 43.29 -10.04
N VAL A 63 -31.12 42.93 -8.83
CA VAL A 63 -29.81 43.34 -8.31
C VAL A 63 -28.68 42.79 -9.19
N GLY A 64 -28.74 41.51 -9.57
CA GLY A 64 -27.71 40.89 -10.41
C GLY A 64 -27.64 41.48 -11.82
N THR A 65 -28.78 41.79 -12.44
CA THR A 65 -28.80 42.37 -13.80
C THR A 65 -28.33 43.82 -13.85
N GLN A 66 -28.69 44.64 -12.85
CA GLN A 66 -28.44 46.08 -12.85
C GLN A 66 -27.12 46.48 -12.15
N SER A 67 -26.78 45.85 -11.02
CA SER A 67 -25.69 46.34 -10.15
C SER A 67 -24.37 45.58 -10.30
N MET A 68 -24.38 44.36 -10.86
CA MET A 68 -23.23 43.45 -10.80
C MET A 68 -21.95 44.00 -11.43
N ASN A 69 -22.04 44.64 -12.60
CA ASN A 69 -20.87 45.28 -13.23
C ASN A 69 -20.37 46.50 -12.42
N LEU A 70 -21.27 47.27 -11.80
CA LEU A 70 -20.90 48.42 -10.97
C LEU A 70 -20.17 47.96 -9.71
N LEU A 71 -20.67 46.90 -9.08
CA LEU A 71 -20.02 46.28 -7.92
C LEU A 71 -18.66 45.68 -8.29
N ALA A 72 -18.55 44.99 -9.42
CA ALA A 72 -17.28 44.45 -9.92
C ALA A 72 -16.23 45.55 -10.18
N ASN A 73 -16.65 46.67 -10.79
CA ASN A 73 -15.78 47.84 -10.99
C ASN A 73 -15.37 48.49 -9.67
N THR A 74 -16.24 48.48 -8.65
CA THR A 74 -15.93 49.01 -7.31
C THR A 74 -14.80 48.22 -6.66
N LEU A 75 -14.72 46.89 -6.86
CA LEU A 75 -13.61 46.05 -6.38
C LEU A 75 -12.26 46.42 -7.02
N GLN A 76 -12.26 46.95 -8.24
CA GLN A 76 -11.05 47.37 -8.94
C GLN A 76 -10.65 48.81 -8.60
N GLY A 77 -11.61 49.73 -8.58
CA GLY A 77 -11.35 51.17 -8.50
C GLY A 77 -11.18 51.73 -7.08
N ASP A 78 -11.83 51.14 -6.07
CA ASP A 78 -11.99 51.75 -4.74
C ASP A 78 -11.24 51.01 -3.64
N ARG A 79 -10.04 50.50 -3.94
CA ARG A 79 -9.26 49.68 -3.00
C ARG A 79 -8.92 50.35 -1.66
N THR A 80 -9.01 51.66 -1.58
CA THR A 80 -8.76 52.41 -0.36
C THR A 80 -9.92 52.36 0.64
N ASP A 81 -11.15 52.08 0.20
CA ASP A 81 -12.34 52.03 1.08
C ASP A 81 -12.73 50.58 1.37
N LEU A 82 -12.13 50.03 2.43
CA LEU A 82 -12.29 48.64 2.82
C LEU A 82 -13.74 48.26 3.17
N ASP A 83 -14.50 49.17 3.78
CA ASP A 83 -15.91 48.96 4.12
C ASP A 83 -16.76 48.82 2.85
N LEU A 84 -16.48 49.66 1.84
CA LEU A 84 -17.19 49.62 0.56
C LEU A 84 -16.91 48.31 -0.19
N ILE A 85 -15.64 47.88 -0.20
CA ILE A 85 -15.22 46.61 -0.82
C ILE A 85 -15.92 45.44 -0.14
N GLN A 86 -15.92 45.40 1.20
CA GLN A 86 -16.61 44.35 1.95
C GLN A 86 -18.09 44.29 1.56
N LEU A 87 -18.79 45.43 1.58
CA LEU A 87 -20.21 45.48 1.20
C LEU A 87 -20.43 45.02 -0.25
N ALA A 88 -19.54 45.37 -1.17
CA ALA A 88 -19.62 44.95 -2.56
C ALA A 88 -19.43 43.44 -2.72
N LEU A 89 -18.42 42.86 -2.07
CA LEU A 89 -18.15 41.42 -2.05
C LEU A 89 -19.34 40.63 -1.48
N GLU A 90 -19.89 41.07 -0.35
CA GLU A 90 -21.04 40.42 0.27
C GLU A 90 -22.30 40.51 -0.60
N THR A 91 -22.50 41.64 -1.29
CA THR A 91 -23.62 41.82 -2.23
C THR A 91 -23.46 40.90 -3.43
N LEU A 92 -22.27 40.83 -4.02
CA LEU A 92 -21.96 39.93 -5.13
C LEU A 92 -22.10 38.45 -4.72
N ALA A 93 -21.60 38.08 -3.54
CA ALA A 93 -21.76 36.75 -2.98
C ALA A 93 -23.25 36.38 -2.81
N ASN A 94 -24.08 37.28 -2.31
CA ASN A 94 -25.52 37.05 -2.21
C ASN A 94 -26.14 36.80 -3.59
N VAL A 95 -25.74 37.56 -4.63
CA VAL A 95 -26.25 37.39 -6.00
C VAL A 95 -25.89 36.02 -6.56
N VAL A 96 -24.67 35.53 -6.35
CA VAL A 96 -24.21 34.24 -6.92
C VAL A 96 -24.50 33.02 -6.02
N THR A 97 -24.85 33.19 -4.75
CA THR A 97 -25.08 32.05 -3.82
C THR A 97 -26.54 31.64 -3.73
N TYR A 98 -26.88 30.38 -3.97
CA TYR A 98 -28.22 29.86 -3.71
C TYR A 98 -28.39 29.56 -2.20
N GLU A 99 -29.29 30.25 -1.50
CA GLU A 99 -29.57 29.97 -0.08
C GLU A 99 -30.69 28.90 0.03
N THR A 100 -30.37 27.71 0.55
CA THR A 100 -31.36 26.71 0.95
C THR A 100 -31.79 26.98 2.40
N GLY A 101 -32.58 28.02 2.62
CA GLY A 101 -33.15 28.37 3.94
C GLY A 101 -34.65 28.08 4.03
N ASN A 102 -35.12 27.73 5.23
CA ASN A 102 -36.46 27.25 5.62
C ASN A 102 -37.70 28.12 5.29
N ASP A 103 -37.58 29.14 4.43
CA ASP A 103 -38.72 29.98 4.03
C ASP A 103 -39.28 29.46 2.70
N ASP A 104 -40.46 28.81 2.77
CA ASP A 104 -41.19 28.17 1.67
C ASP A 104 -41.47 29.06 0.43
N GLU A 105 -41.14 30.36 0.46
CA GLU A 105 -41.29 31.31 -0.65
C GLU A 105 -40.06 31.39 -1.58
N GLN A 106 -38.88 30.90 -1.18
CA GLN A 106 -37.64 30.96 -1.98
C GLN A 106 -37.45 29.77 -2.94
N ALA A 107 -38.33 28.77 -2.88
CA ALA A 107 -38.29 27.56 -3.71
C ALA A 107 -38.56 27.80 -5.22
N ASN A 108 -38.94 29.02 -5.62
CA ASN A 108 -39.32 29.36 -7.01
C ASN A 108 -38.22 30.04 -7.84
N LEU A 109 -37.02 30.28 -7.31
CA LEU A 109 -35.89 30.77 -8.11
C LEU A 109 -35.14 29.58 -8.73
N PRO A 110 -35.06 29.46 -10.07
CA PRO A 110 -34.26 28.41 -10.70
C PRO A 110 -32.80 28.55 -10.29
N GLN A 111 -32.17 27.43 -9.89
CA GLN A 111 -30.72 27.32 -9.66
C GLN A 111 -29.90 27.85 -10.86
N ASP A 112 -30.51 27.87 -12.05
CA ASP A 112 -29.94 28.41 -13.29
C ASP A 112 -29.57 29.90 -13.20
N ILE A 113 -30.28 30.73 -12.41
CA ILE A 113 -30.02 32.18 -12.37
C ILE A 113 -28.67 32.49 -11.71
N THR A 114 -28.33 31.80 -10.62
CA THR A 114 -27.04 31.98 -9.93
C THR A 114 -25.86 31.53 -10.79
N VAL A 115 -26.06 30.47 -11.58
CA VAL A 115 -25.07 30.00 -12.56
C VAL A 115 -24.90 31.02 -13.67
N GLN A 116 -25.98 31.54 -14.26
CA GLN A 116 -25.92 32.58 -15.29
C GLN A 116 -25.20 33.85 -14.82
N PHE A 117 -25.46 34.32 -13.59
CA PHE A 117 -24.72 35.45 -13.04
C PHE A 117 -23.24 35.13 -12.85
N THR A 118 -22.92 33.91 -12.41
CA THR A 118 -21.51 33.47 -12.30
C THR A 118 -20.83 33.48 -13.66
N GLU A 119 -21.44 32.91 -14.69
CA GLU A 119 -20.94 32.92 -16.08
C GLU A 119 -20.72 34.35 -16.60
N LEU A 120 -21.64 35.26 -16.28
CA LEU A 120 -21.51 36.68 -16.64
C LEU A 120 -20.35 37.36 -15.90
N TYR A 121 -20.11 37.03 -14.62
CA TYR A 121 -19.00 37.57 -13.84
C TYR A 121 -17.65 37.15 -14.43
N ILE A 122 -17.47 35.84 -14.61
CA ILE A 122 -16.19 35.23 -14.97
C ILE A 122 -15.80 35.48 -16.42
N LYS A 123 -16.76 35.91 -17.26
CA LYS A 123 -16.49 36.33 -18.65
C LYS A 123 -15.44 37.42 -18.75
N ASP A 124 -15.37 38.31 -17.77
CA ASP A 124 -14.27 39.26 -17.65
C ASP A 124 -13.27 38.78 -16.60
N LYS A 125 -12.13 38.28 -17.09
CA LYS A 125 -11.05 37.73 -16.25
C LYS A 125 -10.47 38.76 -15.28
N ALA A 126 -10.57 40.05 -15.59
CA ALA A 126 -10.07 41.11 -14.70
C ALA A 126 -10.90 41.20 -13.41
N HIS A 127 -12.20 40.85 -13.44
CA HIS A 127 -13.03 40.81 -12.24
C HIS A 127 -12.59 39.68 -11.29
N VAL A 128 -12.31 38.50 -11.85
CA VAL A 128 -11.82 37.35 -11.08
C VAL A 128 -10.45 37.67 -10.47
N HIS A 129 -9.54 38.27 -11.25
CA HIS A 129 -8.23 38.67 -10.75
C HIS A 129 -8.33 39.67 -9.60
N ALA A 130 -9.23 40.66 -9.70
CA ALA A 130 -9.47 41.61 -8.61
C ALA A 130 -9.98 40.91 -7.35
N ALA A 131 -10.88 39.94 -7.46
CA ALA A 131 -11.35 39.17 -6.32
C ALA A 131 -10.25 38.30 -5.69
N LEU A 132 -9.32 37.76 -6.49
CA LEU A 132 -8.16 37.01 -5.99
C LEU A 132 -7.17 37.90 -5.23
N GLU A 133 -6.90 39.12 -5.72
CA GLU A 133 -6.00 40.06 -5.03
C GLU A 133 -6.56 40.51 -3.67
N LEU A 134 -7.89 40.62 -3.54
CA LEU A 134 -8.55 40.97 -2.27
C LEU A 134 -8.40 39.92 -1.16
N ILE A 135 -7.91 38.71 -1.49
CA ILE A 135 -7.60 37.68 -0.50
C ILE A 135 -6.34 38.04 0.30
N GLU A 136 -5.40 38.76 -0.32
CA GLU A 136 -4.14 39.15 0.31
C GLU A 136 -4.35 40.23 1.39
N GLU A 137 -5.47 40.95 1.35
CA GLU A 137 -5.81 41.98 2.32
C GLU A 137 -5.79 41.43 3.75
N THR A 138 -5.16 42.17 4.67
CA THR A 138 -4.98 41.74 6.07
C THR A 138 -6.28 41.81 6.87
N ASP A 139 -7.21 42.67 6.45
CA ASP A 139 -8.51 42.85 7.07
C ASP A 139 -9.32 41.55 7.07
N PHE A 140 -9.82 41.17 8.24
CA PHE A 140 -10.57 39.94 8.44
C PHE A 140 -11.84 39.88 7.59
N ASN A 141 -12.60 40.98 7.51
CA ASN A 141 -13.90 40.97 6.88
C ASN A 141 -13.78 40.91 5.36
N ILE A 142 -12.83 41.66 4.78
CA ILE A 142 -12.58 41.62 3.33
C ILE A 142 -12.10 40.24 2.93
N ARG A 143 -11.05 39.73 3.58
CA ARG A 143 -10.48 38.41 3.27
C ARG A 143 -11.53 37.32 3.33
N ARG A 144 -12.32 37.29 4.41
CA ARG A 144 -13.42 36.33 4.55
C ARG A 144 -14.48 36.47 3.45
N SER A 145 -14.88 37.71 3.14
CA SER A 145 -15.90 37.97 2.11
C SER A 145 -15.40 37.57 0.73
N ALA A 146 -14.12 37.78 0.43
CA ALA A 146 -13.48 37.37 -0.81
C ALA A 146 -13.44 35.84 -0.94
N ILE A 147 -13.03 35.13 0.11
CA ILE A 147 -13.01 33.65 0.14
C ILE A 147 -14.42 33.09 -0.09
N ARG A 148 -15.43 33.61 0.61
CA ARG A 148 -16.82 33.15 0.46
C ARG A 148 -17.35 33.44 -0.94
N PHE A 149 -17.05 34.60 -1.49
CA PHE A 149 -17.44 34.95 -2.85
C PHE A 149 -16.81 34.01 -3.89
N LEU A 150 -15.50 33.76 -3.81
CA LEU A 150 -14.81 32.84 -4.71
C LEU A 150 -15.30 31.39 -4.56
N THR A 151 -15.61 30.96 -3.33
CA THR A 151 -16.21 29.64 -3.07
C THR A 151 -17.56 29.52 -3.77
N ALA A 152 -18.39 30.57 -3.72
CA ALA A 152 -19.68 30.59 -4.41
C ALA A 152 -19.51 30.54 -5.94
N LEU A 153 -18.55 31.29 -6.50
CA LEU A 153 -18.25 31.23 -7.93
C LEU A 153 -17.77 29.82 -8.36
N LEU A 154 -16.89 29.19 -7.57
CA LEU A 154 -16.38 27.84 -7.82
C LEU A 154 -17.49 26.77 -7.72
N THR A 155 -18.47 26.96 -6.84
CA THR A 155 -19.60 26.04 -6.68
C THR A 155 -20.49 26.03 -7.93
N ASN A 156 -20.66 27.19 -8.58
CA ASN A 156 -21.50 27.32 -9.77
C ASN A 156 -20.75 26.93 -11.06
N CYS A 157 -19.52 27.42 -11.26
CA CYS A 157 -18.75 27.26 -12.50
C CYS A 157 -17.33 26.73 -12.22
N THR A 158 -17.21 25.50 -11.69
CA THR A 158 -15.93 24.97 -11.19
C THR A 158 -14.82 24.94 -12.24
N LYS A 159 -15.05 24.37 -13.43
CA LYS A 159 -13.99 24.16 -14.44
C LYS A 159 -13.47 25.48 -15.01
N GLU A 160 -14.38 26.34 -15.44
CA GLU A 160 -14.03 27.62 -16.07
C GLU A 160 -13.26 28.52 -15.10
N LEU A 161 -13.67 28.55 -13.83
CA LEU A 161 -12.98 29.34 -12.83
C LEU A 161 -11.64 28.73 -12.42
N GLN A 162 -11.52 27.40 -12.35
CA GLN A 162 -10.23 26.73 -12.17
C GLN A 162 -9.23 27.12 -13.27
N ASP A 163 -9.67 27.12 -14.53
CA ASP A 163 -8.84 27.50 -15.69
C ASP A 163 -8.42 28.97 -15.61
N ILE A 164 -9.34 29.87 -15.24
CA ILE A 164 -9.01 31.29 -15.03
C ILE A 164 -7.98 31.45 -13.91
N ILE A 165 -8.16 30.77 -12.77
CA ILE A 165 -7.22 30.85 -11.63
C ILE A 165 -5.83 30.32 -12.01
N LEU A 166 -5.76 29.25 -12.81
CA LEU A 166 -4.51 28.72 -13.38
C LEU A 166 -3.83 29.71 -14.33
N GLU A 167 -4.60 30.39 -15.18
CA GLU A 167 -4.09 31.40 -16.13
C GLU A 167 -3.70 32.72 -15.46
N SER A 168 -4.27 33.04 -14.30
CA SER A 168 -4.08 34.30 -13.55
C SER A 168 -2.64 34.53 -13.06
N GLY A 169 -1.74 33.56 -13.26
CA GLY A 169 -0.31 33.63 -12.98
C GLY A 169 0.17 32.51 -12.05
N PRO A 170 1.50 32.33 -11.92
CA PRO A 170 2.10 31.23 -11.15
C PRO A 170 1.76 31.26 -9.64
N MET A 171 1.23 32.37 -9.12
CA MET A 171 0.89 32.53 -7.70
C MET A 171 -0.62 32.49 -7.40
N GLY A 172 -1.49 32.30 -8.40
CA GLY A 172 -2.93 32.29 -8.17
C GLY A 172 -3.37 31.22 -7.17
N VAL A 173 -2.90 29.99 -7.36
CA VAL A 173 -3.17 28.87 -6.44
C VAL A 173 -2.34 28.98 -5.16
N SER A 174 -1.07 29.42 -5.24
CA SER A 174 -0.19 29.56 -4.06
C SER A 174 -0.78 30.51 -3.01
N LYS A 175 -1.34 31.65 -3.44
CA LYS A 175 -2.05 32.60 -2.57
C LYS A 175 -3.23 31.96 -1.82
N LEU A 176 -3.93 31.03 -2.45
CA LEU A 176 -5.04 30.31 -1.83
C LEU A 176 -4.57 29.25 -0.83
N VAL A 177 -3.39 28.65 -1.07
CA VAL A 177 -2.78 27.69 -0.14
C VAL A 177 -2.24 28.41 1.10
N ASP A 178 -1.71 29.62 0.95
CA ASP A 178 -1.20 30.43 2.07
C ASP A 178 -2.29 30.78 3.10
N LEU A 179 -3.56 30.81 2.69
CA LEU A 179 -4.70 30.99 3.60
C LEU A 179 -4.81 29.88 4.66
N LEU A 180 -4.23 28.70 4.43
CA LEU A 180 -4.19 27.63 5.43
C LEU A 180 -3.29 27.97 6.63
N GLN A 181 -2.41 28.99 6.50
CA GLN A 181 -1.55 29.47 7.58
C GLN A 181 -2.16 30.64 8.36
N ASP A 182 -3.38 31.06 8.02
CA ASP A 182 -4.02 32.16 8.75
C ASP A 182 -4.27 31.75 10.21
N GLU A 183 -3.80 32.58 11.16
CA GLU A 183 -3.97 32.35 12.60
C GLU A 183 -5.45 32.32 13.01
N ARG A 184 -6.32 32.93 12.22
CA ARG A 184 -7.76 33.01 12.49
C ARG A 184 -8.44 31.77 11.93
N GLU A 185 -8.85 30.87 12.82
CA GLU A 185 -9.49 29.60 12.47
C GLU A 185 -10.65 29.75 11.48
N VAL A 186 -11.45 30.81 11.59
CA VAL A 186 -12.58 31.06 10.67
C VAL A 186 -12.11 31.24 9.22
N ILE A 187 -11.00 31.95 8.99
CA ILE A 187 -10.44 32.15 7.65
C ILE A 187 -9.87 30.84 7.12
N ARG A 188 -9.08 30.15 7.95
CA ARG A 188 -8.47 28.86 7.61
C ARG A 188 -9.52 27.82 7.25
N ASN A 189 -10.62 27.73 8.00
CA ASN A 189 -11.71 26.78 7.76
C ASN A 189 -12.50 27.15 6.49
N ASP A 190 -12.82 28.44 6.27
CA ASP A 190 -13.45 28.89 5.02
C ASP A 190 -12.53 28.61 3.80
N ALA A 191 -11.20 28.68 3.98
CA ALA A 191 -10.21 28.35 2.94
C ALA A 191 -10.12 26.84 2.64
N LEU A 192 -10.32 25.96 3.62
CA LEU A 192 -10.41 24.51 3.38
C LEU A 192 -11.58 24.18 2.44
N LEU A 193 -12.75 24.79 2.66
CA LEU A 193 -13.93 24.62 1.80
C LEU A 193 -13.66 25.12 0.37
N LEU A 194 -13.03 26.30 0.23
CA LEU A 194 -12.60 26.82 -1.06
C LEU A 194 -11.68 25.82 -1.78
N LEU A 195 -10.63 25.34 -1.10
CA LEU A 195 -9.66 24.41 -1.67
C LEU A 195 -10.28 23.05 -2.00
N GLN A 196 -11.26 22.59 -1.25
CA GLN A 196 -11.99 21.36 -1.53
C GLN A 196 -12.67 21.44 -2.90
N ILE A 197 -13.33 22.54 -3.23
CA ILE A 197 -13.96 22.72 -4.54
C ILE A 197 -12.91 22.99 -5.61
N LEU A 198 -11.91 23.83 -5.32
CA LEU A 198 -10.86 24.20 -6.27
C LEU A 198 -10.03 22.99 -6.75
N THR A 199 -9.75 22.03 -5.87
CA THR A 199 -8.92 20.84 -6.19
C THR A 199 -9.72 19.71 -6.86
N ARG A 200 -11.04 19.85 -6.98
CA ARG A 200 -11.91 18.79 -7.49
C ARG A 200 -11.68 18.54 -8.98
N TYR A 201 -11.34 17.29 -9.32
CA TYR A 201 -11.13 16.81 -10.70
C TYR A 201 -10.11 17.60 -11.56
N ASN A 202 -9.20 18.38 -10.96
CA ASN A 202 -8.19 19.15 -11.68
C ASN A 202 -6.76 18.77 -11.24
N THR A 203 -6.10 17.95 -12.04
CA THR A 203 -4.77 17.38 -11.70
C THR A 203 -3.66 18.42 -11.66
N ASN A 204 -3.78 19.53 -12.41
CA ASN A 204 -2.78 20.59 -12.42
C ASN A 204 -2.81 21.39 -11.12
N ILE A 205 -4.01 21.80 -10.68
CA ILE A 205 -4.20 22.48 -9.39
C ILE A 205 -3.77 21.58 -8.24
N GLN A 206 -4.18 20.30 -8.25
CA GLN A 206 -3.79 19.34 -7.22
C GLN A 206 -2.26 19.22 -7.08
N LYS A 207 -1.53 19.23 -8.20
CA LYS A 207 -0.06 19.23 -8.18
C LYS A 207 0.49 20.51 -7.59
N ILE A 208 -0.01 21.68 -8.01
CA ILE A 208 0.45 22.97 -7.47
C ILE A 208 0.23 23.04 -5.96
N VAL A 209 -0.95 22.66 -5.47
CA VAL A 209 -1.23 22.63 -4.02
C VAL A 209 -0.27 21.69 -3.28
N ALA A 210 0.06 20.53 -3.86
CA ALA A 210 1.05 19.62 -3.27
C ALA A 210 2.47 20.21 -3.24
N PHE A 211 2.89 20.90 -4.32
CA PHE A 211 4.20 21.57 -4.40
C PHE A 211 4.32 22.73 -3.41
N GLU A 212 3.23 23.44 -3.15
CA GLU A 212 3.15 24.52 -2.16
C GLU A 212 2.97 23.97 -0.75
N ASN A 213 3.63 22.86 -0.38
CA ASN A 213 3.55 22.22 0.95
C ASN A 213 2.12 21.98 1.47
N GLY A 214 1.14 21.78 0.58
CA GLY A 214 -0.25 21.60 0.98
C GLY A 214 -0.46 20.38 1.88
N PHE A 215 0.26 19.28 1.65
CA PHE A 215 0.17 18.09 2.51
C PHE A 215 0.61 18.38 3.95
N GLU A 216 1.76 19.05 4.13
CA GLU A 216 2.28 19.39 5.46
C GLU A 216 1.26 20.21 6.26
N ARG A 217 0.75 21.28 5.64
CA ARG A 217 -0.24 22.17 6.26
C ARG A 217 -1.53 21.45 6.62
N LEU A 218 -2.03 20.56 5.75
CA LEU A 218 -3.22 19.76 6.06
C LEU A 218 -2.97 18.85 7.26
N PHE A 219 -1.82 18.19 7.36
CA PHE A 219 -1.50 17.34 8.52
C PHE A 219 -1.31 18.13 9.83
N GLU A 220 -0.75 19.34 9.77
CA GLU A 220 -0.68 20.24 10.92
C GLU A 220 -2.07 20.60 11.44
N ILE A 221 -3.00 20.92 10.54
CA ILE A 221 -4.41 21.18 10.88
C ILE A 221 -5.03 19.94 11.51
N LEU A 222 -4.89 18.76 10.89
CA LEU A 222 -5.41 17.49 11.43
C LEU A 222 -4.90 17.21 12.84
N ALA A 223 -3.61 17.44 13.10
CA ALA A 223 -3.03 17.25 14.42
C ALA A 223 -3.55 18.28 15.45
N SER A 224 -3.67 19.55 15.06
CA SER A 224 -4.17 20.61 15.95
C SER A 224 -5.64 20.44 16.34
N GLU A 225 -6.46 19.86 15.46
CA GLU A 225 -7.90 19.67 15.64
C GLU A 225 -8.25 18.34 16.35
N GLY A 226 -7.25 17.62 16.90
CA GLY A 226 -7.47 16.38 17.66
C GLY A 226 -7.61 15.12 16.80
N GLY A 227 -7.13 15.14 15.56
CA GLY A 227 -7.05 13.96 14.71
C GLY A 227 -8.41 13.35 14.39
N SER A 228 -8.58 12.04 14.61
CA SER A 228 -9.86 11.36 14.34
C SER A 228 -11.03 11.89 15.18
N ASP A 229 -10.76 12.47 16.34
CA ASP A 229 -11.77 12.99 17.28
C ASP A 229 -12.18 14.44 16.98
N GLY A 230 -11.55 15.08 15.99
CA GLY A 230 -11.89 16.44 15.59
C GLY A 230 -13.28 16.60 14.99
N LEU A 231 -13.71 17.85 14.88
CA LEU A 231 -15.03 18.23 14.36
C LEU A 231 -15.04 18.26 12.82
N VAL A 232 -15.98 19.01 12.22
CA VAL A 232 -16.16 19.13 10.77
C VAL A 232 -14.91 19.65 10.05
N THR A 233 -14.07 20.45 10.71
CA THR A 233 -12.81 20.94 10.14
C THR A 233 -11.86 19.80 9.72
N VAL A 234 -11.85 18.69 10.46
CA VAL A 234 -11.07 17.50 10.09
C VAL A 234 -11.63 16.82 8.85
N GLU A 235 -12.96 16.75 8.74
CA GLU A 235 -13.63 16.20 7.55
C GLU A 235 -13.33 17.04 6.30
N ASP A 236 -13.39 18.36 6.40
CA ASP A 236 -13.05 19.27 5.29
C ASP A 236 -11.58 19.11 4.89
N CYS A 237 -10.68 19.03 5.87
CA CYS A 237 -9.26 18.81 5.66
C CYS A 237 -8.96 17.46 4.96
N LEU A 238 -9.56 16.37 5.43
CA LEU A 238 -9.42 15.05 4.82
C LEU A 238 -10.04 15.03 3.42
N SER A 239 -11.10 15.78 3.17
CA SER A 239 -11.71 15.90 1.84
C SER A 239 -10.77 16.57 0.84
N VAL A 240 -10.08 17.65 1.25
CA VAL A 240 -9.00 18.25 0.42
C VAL A 240 -7.91 17.22 0.18
N LEU A 241 -7.44 16.53 1.23
CA LEU A 241 -6.41 15.50 1.11
C LEU A 241 -6.77 14.40 0.10
N LEU A 242 -8.02 13.92 0.14
CA LEU A 242 -8.53 12.93 -0.80
C LEU A 242 -8.56 13.46 -2.24
N ASN A 243 -9.01 14.71 -2.45
CA ASN A 243 -8.98 15.33 -3.77
C ASN A 243 -7.56 15.42 -4.34
N LEU A 244 -6.57 15.75 -3.50
CA LEU A 244 -5.16 15.83 -3.92
C LEU A 244 -4.58 14.48 -4.36
N LEU A 245 -5.10 13.36 -3.85
CA LEU A 245 -4.57 12.01 -4.11
C LEU A 245 -5.38 11.23 -5.16
N GLN A 246 -6.69 11.49 -5.25
CA GLN A 246 -7.58 10.72 -6.11
C GLN A 246 -7.22 10.91 -7.59
N ASN A 247 -6.98 9.80 -8.28
CA ASN A 247 -6.60 9.77 -9.71
C ASN A 247 -5.36 10.63 -10.06
N ASN A 248 -4.47 10.89 -9.09
CA ASN A 248 -3.26 11.70 -9.31
C ASN A 248 -1.99 10.92 -8.90
N VAL A 249 -1.42 10.18 -9.86
CA VAL A 249 -0.25 9.32 -9.64
C VAL A 249 0.99 10.11 -9.15
N SER A 250 1.15 11.34 -9.64
CA SER A 250 2.26 12.23 -9.23
C SER A 250 2.16 12.56 -7.74
N ASN A 251 0.98 12.99 -7.31
CA ASN A 251 0.74 13.33 -5.91
C ASN A 251 0.81 12.10 -5.00
N GLN A 252 0.31 10.94 -5.43
CA GLN A 252 0.46 9.70 -4.68
C GLN A 252 1.93 9.32 -4.46
N SER A 253 2.77 9.49 -5.47
CA SER A 253 4.20 9.21 -5.37
C SER A 253 4.91 10.21 -4.47
N TYR A 254 4.63 11.51 -4.64
CA TYR A 254 5.13 12.57 -3.77
C TYR A 254 4.70 12.38 -2.30
N PHE A 255 3.46 11.96 -2.07
CA PHE A 255 2.93 11.67 -0.74
C PHE A 255 3.66 10.51 -0.06
N ARG A 256 4.00 9.46 -0.83
CA ARG A 256 4.81 8.35 -0.33
C ARG A 256 6.25 8.80 -0.02
N GLU A 257 6.89 9.48 -0.96
CA GLU A 257 8.31 9.90 -0.85
C GLU A 257 8.52 10.96 0.25
N GLY A 258 7.54 11.83 0.47
CA GLY A 258 7.50 12.78 1.59
C GLY A 258 7.20 12.14 2.95
N SER A 259 7.14 10.80 3.04
CA SER A 259 6.87 10.06 4.29
C SER A 259 5.53 10.37 4.96
N TYR A 260 4.56 10.94 4.23
CA TYR A 260 3.25 11.30 4.78
C TYR A 260 2.38 10.08 5.13
N ILE A 261 2.62 8.92 4.49
CA ILE A 261 1.95 7.65 4.85
C ILE A 261 2.21 7.26 6.31
N ARG A 262 3.43 7.51 6.82
CA ARG A 262 3.77 7.20 8.21
C ARG A 262 2.96 8.04 9.19
N ARG A 263 2.72 9.32 8.88
CA ARG A 263 1.95 10.23 9.72
C ARG A 263 0.48 9.83 9.86
N LEU A 264 -0.06 9.04 8.91
CA LEU A 264 -1.42 8.52 9.02
C LEU A 264 -1.60 7.62 10.25
N VAL A 265 -0.53 6.95 10.73
CA VAL A 265 -0.58 6.00 11.85
C VAL A 265 -1.12 6.66 13.12
N ASP A 266 -0.70 7.90 13.39
CA ASP A 266 -1.03 8.63 14.61
C ASP A 266 -2.54 8.93 14.70
N PHE A 267 -3.24 9.01 13.57
CA PHE A 267 -4.69 9.25 13.52
C PHE A 267 -5.54 7.97 13.64
N PHE A 268 -4.90 6.80 13.75
CA PHE A 268 -5.54 5.52 14.09
C PHE A 268 -5.28 5.10 15.53
N GLU A 269 -4.82 6.03 16.38
CA GLU A 269 -4.81 5.87 17.82
C GLU A 269 -6.23 5.84 18.36
N LEU A 270 -6.83 4.65 18.29
CA LEU A 270 -8.10 4.35 18.92
C LEU A 270 -8.00 4.63 20.42
N GLY A 271 -8.61 5.77 20.78
CA GLY A 271 -8.59 6.36 22.11
C GLY A 271 -8.81 5.35 23.23
N SER A 272 -8.08 5.60 24.32
CA SER A 272 -8.26 5.18 25.71
C SER A 272 -9.26 4.06 25.97
N ILE A 273 -8.75 3.00 26.61
CA ILE A 273 -9.51 1.92 27.25
C ILE A 273 -10.71 2.52 28.02
N GLY A 274 -11.91 2.58 27.41
CA GLY A 274 -13.09 3.16 28.06
C GLY A 274 -14.19 3.78 27.18
N GLU A 275 -13.92 4.23 25.95
CA GLU A 275 -14.98 4.82 25.10
C GLU A 275 -15.90 3.74 24.51
N LYS A 276 -17.12 3.63 25.03
CA LYS A 276 -18.12 2.64 24.59
C LYS A 276 -18.82 2.99 23.27
N ARG A 277 -18.76 4.23 22.79
CA ARG A 277 -19.50 4.65 21.58
C ARG A 277 -18.81 5.81 20.86
N TRP A 278 -18.52 5.62 19.58
CA TRP A 278 -17.97 6.66 18.72
C TRP A 278 -19.04 7.69 18.34
N SER A 279 -18.64 8.95 18.19
CA SER A 279 -19.50 9.99 17.62
C SER A 279 -19.68 9.78 16.11
N ALA A 280 -20.76 10.34 15.54
CA ALA A 280 -20.97 10.30 14.08
C ALA A 280 -19.82 10.96 13.31
N GLN A 281 -19.26 12.06 13.84
CA GLN A 281 -18.13 12.75 13.22
C GLN A 281 -16.86 11.90 13.22
N LYS A 282 -16.53 11.24 14.34
CA LYS A 282 -15.38 10.32 14.43
C LYS A 282 -15.48 9.20 13.40
N VAL A 283 -16.68 8.65 13.21
CA VAL A 283 -16.95 7.64 12.18
C VAL A 283 -16.65 8.19 10.79
N THR A 284 -17.15 9.38 10.45
CA THR A 284 -16.86 10.04 9.16
C THR A 284 -15.36 10.29 8.96
N ASN A 285 -14.68 10.84 9.95
CA ASN A 285 -13.24 11.14 9.87
C ASN A 285 -12.42 9.86 9.65
N VAL A 286 -12.70 8.79 10.40
CA VAL A 286 -12.01 7.51 10.22
C VAL A 286 -12.32 6.89 8.86
N HIS A 287 -13.54 7.01 8.36
CA HIS A 287 -13.85 6.58 6.99
C HIS A 287 -13.00 7.30 5.94
N LEU A 288 -12.83 8.62 6.06
CA LEU A 288 -12.00 9.39 5.13
C LEU A 288 -10.51 9.02 5.25
N LEU A 289 -9.99 8.81 6.46
CA LEU A 289 -8.63 8.32 6.69
C LEU A 289 -8.40 6.95 6.04
N LEU A 290 -9.33 6.00 6.22
CA LEU A 290 -9.29 4.69 5.56
C LEU A 290 -9.30 4.85 4.04
N GLN A 291 -10.17 5.72 3.50
CA GLN A 291 -10.20 6.02 2.06
C GLN A 291 -8.87 6.58 1.54
N THR A 292 -8.17 7.41 2.32
CA THR A 292 -6.84 7.92 1.95
C THR A 292 -5.88 6.76 1.69
N ILE A 293 -5.84 5.77 2.59
CA ILE A 293 -5.00 4.57 2.43
C ILE A 293 -5.43 3.81 1.17
N ARG A 294 -6.73 3.58 1.00
CA ARG A 294 -7.27 2.82 -0.14
C ARG A 294 -6.98 3.46 -1.49
N ILE A 295 -6.95 4.79 -1.59
CA ILE A 295 -6.54 5.48 -2.83
C ILE A 295 -5.09 5.16 -3.19
N LEU A 296 -4.19 5.08 -2.21
CA LEU A 296 -2.77 4.80 -2.44
C LEU A 296 -2.52 3.36 -2.92
N VAL A 297 -3.28 2.39 -2.40
CA VAL A 297 -3.15 0.96 -2.73
C VAL A 297 -4.24 0.44 -3.69
N SER A 298 -4.98 1.34 -4.35
CA SER A 298 -6.09 0.98 -5.23
C SER A 298 -5.63 0.10 -6.41
N PRO A 299 -6.36 -0.99 -6.74
CA PRO A 299 -6.06 -1.82 -7.91
C PRO A 299 -6.09 -1.10 -9.26
N THR A 300 -6.63 0.12 -9.32
CA THR A 300 -6.64 0.97 -10.52
C THR A 300 -5.30 1.66 -10.79
N ASN A 301 -4.41 1.72 -9.79
CA ASN A 301 -3.11 2.37 -9.92
C ASN A 301 -2.12 1.47 -10.68
N SER A 302 -0.98 2.04 -11.10
CA SER A 302 0.07 1.24 -11.71
C SER A 302 0.62 0.21 -10.72
N HIS A 303 0.95 -0.99 -11.21
CA HIS A 303 1.36 -2.10 -10.34
C HIS A 303 2.58 -1.78 -9.47
N GLN A 304 3.55 -1.04 -10.01
CA GLN A 304 4.73 -0.59 -9.28
C GLN A 304 4.39 0.36 -8.13
N ASN A 305 3.48 1.31 -8.36
CA ASN A 305 3.05 2.26 -7.33
C ASN A 305 2.30 1.55 -6.20
N ILE A 306 1.42 0.60 -6.55
CA ILE A 306 0.68 -0.21 -5.56
C ILE A 306 1.66 -0.94 -4.64
N LEU A 307 2.63 -1.69 -5.19
CA LEU A 307 3.58 -2.45 -4.38
C LEU A 307 4.45 -1.55 -3.49
N ALA A 308 4.89 -0.39 -4.01
CA ALA A 308 5.66 0.58 -3.23
C ALA A 308 4.85 1.14 -2.05
N CYS A 309 3.60 1.52 -2.29
CA CYS A 309 2.70 2.00 -1.24
C CYS A 309 2.37 0.90 -0.22
N GLN A 310 2.05 -0.33 -0.67
CA GLN A 310 1.78 -1.47 0.22
C GLN A 310 2.96 -1.82 1.13
N ARG A 311 4.20 -1.74 0.62
CA ARG A 311 5.41 -1.91 1.45
C ARG A 311 5.54 -0.80 2.49
N THR A 312 5.32 0.45 2.08
CA THR A 312 5.41 1.60 2.99
C THR A 312 4.38 1.50 4.11
N VAL A 313 3.13 1.13 3.78
CA VAL A 313 2.02 0.89 4.74
C VAL A 313 2.37 -0.21 5.75
N SER A 314 3.12 -1.23 5.34
CA SER A 314 3.58 -2.30 6.22
C SER A 314 4.74 -1.84 7.11
N GLN A 315 5.76 -1.23 6.51
CA GLN A 315 6.99 -0.78 7.20
C GLN A 315 6.73 0.30 8.25
N CYS A 316 5.76 1.20 8.04
CA CYS A 316 5.41 2.21 9.03
C CYS A 316 4.51 1.69 10.17
N GLY A 317 4.09 0.42 10.14
CA GLY A 317 3.22 -0.17 11.16
C GLY A 317 1.73 0.12 10.98
N LEU A 318 1.32 0.79 9.89
CA LEU A 318 -0.08 1.11 9.61
C LEU A 318 -0.91 -0.15 9.39
N LEU A 319 -0.39 -1.14 8.64
CA LEU A 319 -1.05 -2.44 8.47
C LEU A 319 -1.27 -3.15 9.80
N HIS A 320 -0.27 -3.14 10.69
CA HIS A 320 -0.37 -3.70 12.03
C HIS A 320 -1.47 -2.98 12.83
N ARG A 321 -1.50 -1.65 12.79
CA ARG A 321 -2.52 -0.85 13.50
C ARG A 321 -3.93 -1.19 13.01
N LEU A 322 -4.15 -1.28 11.69
CA LEU A 322 -5.43 -1.69 11.11
C LEU A 322 -5.84 -3.11 11.55
N CYS A 323 -4.89 -4.06 11.63
CA CYS A 323 -5.18 -5.42 12.10
C CYS A 323 -5.58 -5.45 13.58
N VAL A 324 -4.96 -4.61 14.43
CA VAL A 324 -5.37 -4.44 15.84
C VAL A 324 -6.82 -3.95 15.92
N MET A 325 -7.26 -3.06 15.02
CA MET A 325 -8.65 -2.60 14.97
C MET A 325 -9.64 -3.77 14.83
N LEU A 326 -9.29 -4.81 14.05
CA LEU A 326 -10.15 -6.00 13.88
C LEU A 326 -10.37 -6.79 15.18
N THR A 327 -9.50 -6.62 16.17
CA THR A 327 -9.58 -7.32 17.46
C THR A 327 -10.41 -6.55 18.50
N LEU A 328 -10.70 -5.27 18.23
CA LEU A 328 -11.40 -4.41 19.18
C LEU A 328 -12.91 -4.53 19.02
N THR A 329 -13.60 -4.73 20.15
CA THR A 329 -15.06 -4.88 20.20
C THR A 329 -15.82 -3.55 20.20
N THR A 330 -15.11 -2.42 20.29
CA THR A 330 -15.69 -1.07 20.39
C THR A 330 -15.97 -0.40 19.05
N ILE A 331 -15.52 -1.00 17.94
CA ILE A 331 -15.59 -0.38 16.61
C ILE A 331 -16.98 -0.58 15.98
N PRO A 332 -17.61 0.48 15.46
CA PRO A 332 -18.84 0.39 14.67
C PRO A 332 -18.71 -0.55 13.45
N ALA A 333 -19.80 -1.26 13.11
CA ALA A 333 -19.76 -2.31 12.09
C ALA A 333 -19.46 -1.78 10.66
N ASP A 334 -19.87 -0.56 10.35
CA ASP A 334 -19.57 0.18 9.12
C ASP A 334 -18.08 0.53 9.02
N VAL A 335 -17.49 1.07 10.09
CA VAL A 335 -16.04 1.34 10.17
C VAL A 335 -15.25 0.03 10.06
N LEU A 336 -15.71 -1.02 10.74
CA LEU A 336 -15.07 -2.33 10.68
C LEU A 336 -15.08 -2.89 9.25
N ALA A 337 -16.19 -2.77 8.53
CA ALA A 337 -16.29 -3.20 7.13
C ALA A 337 -15.28 -2.45 6.24
N GLU A 338 -15.18 -1.13 6.36
CA GLU A 338 -14.20 -0.35 5.60
C GLU A 338 -12.75 -0.61 6.03
N THR A 339 -12.51 -0.91 7.31
CA THR A 339 -11.20 -1.33 7.81
C THR A 339 -10.77 -2.65 7.16
N ILE A 340 -11.67 -3.63 7.10
CA ILE A 340 -11.44 -4.92 6.44
C ILE A 340 -11.16 -4.72 4.94
N ASN A 341 -11.91 -3.84 4.25
CA ASN A 341 -11.64 -3.52 2.85
C ASN A 341 -10.26 -2.86 2.66
N THR A 342 -9.87 -1.98 3.57
CA THR A 342 -8.56 -1.30 3.55
C THR A 342 -7.41 -2.29 3.75
N ILE A 343 -7.55 -3.23 4.70
CA ILE A 343 -6.59 -4.31 4.90
C ILE A 343 -6.52 -5.19 3.64
N GLY A 344 -7.67 -5.54 3.06
CA GLY A 344 -7.74 -6.26 1.80
C GLY A 344 -6.92 -5.59 0.69
N ASP A 345 -7.14 -4.29 0.45
CA ASP A 345 -6.38 -3.52 -0.56
C ASP A 345 -4.88 -3.46 -0.23
N ALA A 346 -4.50 -3.35 1.05
CA ALA A 346 -3.11 -3.27 1.50
C ALA A 346 -2.34 -4.60 1.38
N VAL A 347 -3.01 -5.75 1.45
CA VAL A 347 -2.37 -7.07 1.32
C VAL A 347 -2.42 -7.63 -0.10
N ARG A 348 -3.36 -7.20 -0.94
CA ARG A 348 -3.64 -7.81 -2.26
C ARG A 348 -2.38 -7.95 -3.12
N GLY A 349 -1.95 -9.19 -3.36
CA GLY A 349 -0.83 -9.52 -4.26
C GLY A 349 0.56 -9.17 -3.72
N ASN A 350 0.68 -8.86 -2.42
CA ASN A 350 1.95 -8.67 -1.73
C ASN A 350 2.17 -9.80 -0.72
N ALA A 351 3.12 -10.69 -1.02
CA ALA A 351 3.37 -11.90 -0.25
C ALA A 351 3.74 -11.64 1.22
N GLU A 352 4.54 -10.61 1.51
CA GLU A 352 4.93 -10.26 2.89
C GLU A 352 3.73 -9.80 3.71
N ASN A 353 2.91 -8.92 3.14
CA ASN A 353 1.72 -8.40 3.80
C ASN A 353 0.64 -9.49 3.98
N GLN A 354 0.50 -10.39 2.99
CA GLN A 354 -0.41 -11.53 3.09
C GLN A 354 0.05 -12.51 4.18
N GLN A 355 1.35 -12.82 4.25
CA GLN A 355 1.91 -13.66 5.31
C GLN A 355 1.70 -13.05 6.69
N PHE A 356 1.92 -11.72 6.82
CA PHE A 356 1.65 -11.00 8.06
C PHE A 356 0.18 -11.15 8.47
N LEU A 357 -0.78 -10.90 7.58
CA LEU A 357 -2.21 -11.05 7.88
C LEU A 357 -2.57 -12.49 8.33
N GLY A 358 -1.97 -13.50 7.70
CA GLY A 358 -2.15 -14.91 8.08
C GLY A 358 -1.61 -15.25 9.47
N SER A 359 -0.64 -14.49 9.97
CA SER A 359 -0.03 -14.68 11.30
C SER A 359 -0.74 -13.95 12.44
N VAL A 360 -1.67 -13.03 12.13
CA VAL A 360 -2.35 -12.24 13.17
C VAL A 360 -3.33 -13.12 13.96
N MET A 361 -3.17 -13.09 15.28
CA MET A 361 -4.04 -13.80 16.22
C MET A 361 -4.96 -12.82 16.93
N ASN A 362 -6.23 -13.18 17.05
CA ASN A 362 -7.20 -12.51 17.91
C ASN A 362 -7.30 -13.28 19.24
N THR A 363 -7.27 -12.55 20.35
CA THR A 363 -7.37 -13.11 21.70
C THR A 363 -8.73 -12.76 22.28
N THR A 364 -9.65 -13.71 22.29
CA THR A 364 -10.98 -13.57 22.91
C THR A 364 -11.01 -14.37 24.21
N GLY A 365 -10.64 -13.72 25.32
CA GLY A 365 -10.47 -14.39 26.61
C GLY A 365 -9.23 -15.28 26.62
N GLU A 366 -9.39 -16.57 26.94
CA GLU A 366 -8.28 -17.56 26.96
C GLU A 366 -8.02 -18.21 25.59
N ILE A 367 -8.87 -17.98 24.59
CA ILE A 367 -8.78 -18.62 23.27
C ILE A 367 -8.05 -17.69 22.30
N GLN A 368 -6.97 -18.18 21.70
CA GLN A 368 -6.27 -17.51 20.60
C GLN A 368 -6.70 -18.15 19.27
N GLN A 369 -7.31 -17.36 18.40
CA GLN A 369 -7.73 -17.80 17.07
C GLN A 369 -7.14 -16.91 15.98
N PRO A 370 -6.74 -17.46 14.81
CA PRO A 370 -6.31 -16.64 13.68
C PRO A 370 -7.39 -15.64 13.27
N VAL A 371 -7.02 -14.40 12.95
CA VAL A 371 -7.98 -13.36 12.55
C VAL A 371 -8.81 -13.79 11.33
N LEU A 372 -8.19 -14.47 10.37
CA LEU A 372 -8.89 -15.02 9.19
C LEU A 372 -10.01 -16.01 9.60
N PHE A 373 -9.82 -16.77 10.66
CA PHE A 373 -10.85 -17.68 11.18
C PHE A 373 -12.03 -16.90 11.75
N ASN A 374 -11.79 -15.87 12.55
CA ASN A 374 -12.85 -15.04 13.14
C ASN A 374 -13.64 -14.29 12.08
N LEU A 375 -12.97 -13.76 11.05
CA LEU A 375 -13.61 -13.11 9.91
C LEU A 375 -14.49 -14.13 9.17
N LEU A 376 -13.95 -15.30 8.81
CA LEU A 376 -14.70 -16.31 8.08
C LEU A 376 -15.89 -16.86 8.89
N TYR A 377 -15.72 -17.06 10.19
CA TYR A 377 -16.81 -17.44 11.09
C TYR A 377 -17.92 -16.38 11.10
N THR A 378 -17.56 -15.09 11.13
CA THR A 378 -18.52 -13.97 11.05
C THR A 378 -19.26 -13.95 9.70
N MET A 379 -18.56 -14.28 8.61
CA MET A 379 -19.16 -14.40 7.28
C MET A 379 -20.20 -15.53 7.24
N VAL A 380 -19.85 -16.71 7.75
CA VAL A 380 -20.68 -17.93 7.65
C VAL A 380 -21.79 -17.98 8.70
N ALA A 381 -21.46 -17.86 9.98
CA ALA A 381 -22.40 -18.01 11.10
C ALA A 381 -23.18 -16.74 11.44
N GLY A 382 -22.78 -15.59 10.89
CA GLY A 382 -23.36 -14.29 11.21
C GLY A 382 -24.66 -13.96 10.48
N GLU A 383 -25.71 -14.79 10.51
CA GLU A 383 -26.99 -14.47 9.81
C GLU A 383 -27.58 -13.11 10.22
N LYS A 384 -27.27 -12.65 11.44
CA LYS A 384 -27.68 -11.35 11.99
C LYS A 384 -26.71 -10.20 11.69
N GLN A 385 -25.57 -10.48 11.06
CA GLN A 385 -24.54 -9.50 10.76
C GLN A 385 -24.89 -8.68 9.52
N SER A 386 -24.37 -7.45 9.47
CA SER A 386 -24.60 -6.52 8.37
C SER A 386 -24.13 -7.11 7.04
N PHE A 387 -24.95 -6.99 5.99
CA PHE A 387 -24.62 -7.46 4.64
C PHE A 387 -23.29 -6.88 4.11
N PRO A 388 -23.04 -5.56 4.15
CA PRO A 388 -21.74 -4.97 3.80
C PRO A 388 -20.53 -5.56 4.54
N LEU A 389 -20.69 -5.94 5.81
CA LEU A 389 -19.59 -6.53 6.59
C LEU A 389 -19.20 -7.91 6.04
N ARG A 390 -20.19 -8.75 5.73
CA ARG A 390 -19.96 -10.09 5.15
C ARG A 390 -19.28 -10.01 3.78
N ILE A 391 -19.68 -9.05 2.94
CA ILE A 391 -19.04 -8.81 1.63
C ILE A 391 -17.61 -8.29 1.79
N SER A 392 -17.36 -7.41 2.76
CA SER A 392 -16.01 -6.90 3.04
C SER A 392 -15.06 -8.03 3.49
N ILE A 393 -15.58 -8.97 4.30
CA ILE A 393 -14.82 -10.18 4.69
C ILE A 393 -14.46 -11.03 3.48
N LEU A 394 -15.42 -11.29 2.59
CA LEU A 394 -15.15 -12.02 1.34
C LEU A 394 -14.05 -11.32 0.53
N TYR A 395 -14.15 -10.00 0.36
CA TYR A 395 -13.15 -9.23 -0.37
C TYR A 395 -11.75 -9.33 0.26
N CYS A 396 -11.65 -9.24 1.59
CA CYS A 396 -10.38 -9.42 2.29
C CYS A 396 -9.80 -10.83 2.08
N LEU A 397 -10.64 -11.88 2.12
CA LEU A 397 -10.21 -13.25 1.82
C LEU A 397 -9.74 -13.40 0.37
N GLN A 398 -10.43 -12.81 -0.60
CA GLN A 398 -10.00 -12.78 -2.00
C GLN A 398 -8.64 -12.10 -2.15
N CYS A 399 -8.43 -10.96 -1.50
CA CYS A 399 -7.16 -10.25 -1.51
C CYS A 399 -6.02 -11.06 -0.85
N TYR A 400 -6.32 -11.79 0.23
CA TYR A 400 -5.36 -12.69 0.88
C TYR A 400 -4.93 -13.84 -0.04
N LEU A 401 -5.87 -14.40 -0.82
CA LEU A 401 -5.61 -15.51 -1.75
C LEU A 401 -5.02 -15.07 -3.09
N TYR A 402 -5.19 -13.81 -3.48
CA TYR A 402 -4.74 -13.30 -4.78
C TYR A 402 -3.21 -13.44 -4.94
N LYS A 403 -2.79 -14.26 -5.92
CA LYS A 403 -1.38 -14.60 -6.20
C LYS A 403 -0.60 -15.18 -4.99
N ASN A 404 -1.30 -15.80 -4.03
CA ASN A 404 -0.72 -16.35 -2.82
C ASN A 404 -0.86 -17.88 -2.76
N ASP A 405 0.03 -18.62 -3.43
CA ASP A 405 -0.03 -20.08 -3.44
C ASP A 405 0.23 -20.70 -2.06
N LEU A 406 1.06 -20.06 -1.22
CA LEU A 406 1.30 -20.52 0.15
C LEU A 406 0.02 -20.45 1.00
N GLY A 407 -0.66 -19.30 0.99
CA GLY A 407 -1.92 -19.11 1.70
C GLY A 407 -3.03 -20.05 1.19
N LYS A 408 -3.11 -20.26 -0.13
CA LYS A 408 -4.02 -21.24 -0.73
C LYS A 408 -3.71 -22.66 -0.26
N SER A 409 -2.44 -23.07 -0.30
CA SER A 409 -1.99 -24.40 0.13
C SER A 409 -2.38 -24.69 1.58
N LEU A 410 -2.17 -23.73 2.49
CA LEU A 410 -2.55 -23.86 3.90
C LEU A 410 -4.05 -24.16 4.05
N ILE A 411 -4.93 -23.44 3.34
CA ILE A 411 -6.37 -23.68 3.41
C ILE A 411 -6.75 -25.01 2.75
N VAL A 412 -6.20 -25.34 1.57
CA VAL A 412 -6.48 -26.62 0.87
C VAL A 412 -6.09 -27.82 1.73
N GLN A 413 -4.95 -27.77 2.42
CA GLN A 413 -4.52 -28.84 3.33
C GLN A 413 -5.50 -29.08 4.47
N THR A 414 -6.26 -28.05 4.89
CA THR A 414 -7.30 -28.22 5.92
C THR A 414 -8.59 -28.87 5.42
N LEU A 415 -8.77 -29.00 4.10
CA LEU A 415 -9.89 -29.71 3.47
C LEU A 415 -9.60 -31.19 3.24
N LEU A 416 -8.32 -31.56 3.19
CA LEU A 416 -7.88 -32.92 2.96
C LEU A 416 -7.89 -33.72 4.28
N PRO A 417 -8.18 -35.03 4.24
CA PRO A 417 -8.14 -35.87 5.44
C PRO A 417 -6.73 -35.86 6.04
N GLN A 418 -6.60 -35.29 7.25
CA GLN A 418 -5.34 -35.24 7.99
C GLN A 418 -5.20 -36.47 8.91
N THR A 419 -3.97 -36.93 9.12
CA THR A 419 -3.64 -38.12 9.93
C THR A 419 -3.76 -37.88 11.45
N GLU A 420 -3.99 -36.65 11.90
CA GLU A 420 -4.06 -36.30 13.32
C GLU A 420 -5.43 -35.72 13.70
N ASN A 421 -6.13 -36.45 14.55
CA ASN A 421 -7.39 -36.05 15.16
C ASN A 421 -7.17 -34.90 16.16
N VAL A 422 -7.24 -33.65 15.71
CA VAL A 422 -7.66 -32.55 16.59
C VAL A 422 -9.19 -32.49 16.54
N ALA A 423 -9.82 -33.51 17.13
CA ALA A 423 -11.27 -33.62 17.23
C ALA A 423 -11.80 -32.53 18.18
N ASN A 424 -12.14 -31.35 17.64
CA ASN A 424 -13.14 -30.37 18.15
C ASN A 424 -12.90 -28.91 17.71
N GLN A 425 -11.98 -28.61 16.78
CA GLN A 425 -11.82 -27.24 16.27
C GLN A 425 -12.12 -27.17 14.77
N TYR A 426 -13.08 -26.32 14.40
CA TYR A 426 -13.32 -26.00 12.99
C TYR A 426 -12.07 -25.34 12.39
N THR A 427 -11.67 -25.78 11.21
CA THR A 427 -10.59 -25.11 10.44
C THR A 427 -11.19 -24.15 9.41
N LEU A 428 -10.35 -23.35 8.73
CA LEU A 428 -10.78 -22.47 7.64
C LEU A 428 -11.49 -23.25 6.52
N GLY A 429 -10.93 -24.40 6.11
CA GLY A 429 -11.56 -25.28 5.12
C GLY A 429 -12.94 -25.78 5.55
N HIS A 430 -13.06 -26.26 6.79
CA HIS A 430 -14.35 -26.72 7.32
C HIS A 430 -15.41 -25.60 7.30
N LEU A 431 -15.06 -24.37 7.70
CA LEU A 431 -15.99 -23.24 7.65
C LEU A 431 -16.44 -22.90 6.23
N LEU A 432 -15.55 -22.97 5.23
CA LEU A 432 -15.92 -22.76 3.83
C LEU A 432 -16.91 -23.81 3.34
N ILE A 433 -16.72 -25.08 3.70
CA ILE A 433 -17.66 -26.15 3.35
C ILE A 433 -19.00 -25.96 4.07
N ILE A 434 -18.99 -25.63 5.36
CA ILE A 434 -20.22 -25.35 6.13
C ILE A 434 -20.99 -24.18 5.50
N GLY A 435 -20.30 -23.11 5.11
CA GLY A 435 -20.91 -21.97 4.44
C GLY A 435 -21.45 -22.34 3.06
N TYR A 436 -20.70 -23.11 2.27
CA TYR A 436 -21.10 -23.56 0.94
C TYR A 436 -22.36 -24.44 0.95
N LEU A 437 -22.54 -25.26 1.99
CA LEU A 437 -23.72 -26.10 2.18
C LEU A 437 -24.84 -25.42 2.99
N SER A 438 -24.66 -24.15 3.37
CA SER A 438 -25.63 -23.42 4.17
C SER A 438 -26.91 -23.10 3.37
N LYS A 439 -28.03 -22.98 4.08
CA LYS A 439 -29.30 -22.47 3.53
C LYS A 439 -29.30 -20.95 3.37
N ASP A 440 -28.36 -20.25 4.03
CA ASP A 440 -28.19 -18.81 3.87
C ASP A 440 -27.56 -18.50 2.51
N ASN A 441 -28.32 -17.80 1.66
CA ASN A 441 -27.89 -17.39 0.32
C ASN A 441 -26.57 -16.61 0.34
N VAL A 442 -26.34 -15.77 1.36
CA VAL A 442 -25.14 -14.94 1.44
C VAL A 442 -23.93 -15.80 1.80
N ALA A 443 -24.06 -16.66 2.81
CA ALA A 443 -23.00 -17.56 3.23
C ALA A 443 -22.62 -18.57 2.13
N SER A 444 -23.62 -19.16 1.46
CA SER A 444 -23.44 -20.09 0.34
C SER A 444 -22.70 -19.42 -0.82
N TRP A 445 -23.16 -18.25 -1.25
CA TRP A 445 -22.54 -17.52 -2.34
C TRP A 445 -21.11 -17.10 -2.00
N CYS A 446 -20.89 -16.46 -0.84
CA CYS A 446 -19.55 -16.02 -0.45
C CYS A 446 -18.56 -17.18 -0.33
N SER A 447 -19.00 -18.32 0.22
CA SER A 447 -18.16 -19.50 0.37
C SER A 447 -17.84 -20.16 -0.98
N GLY A 448 -18.82 -20.21 -1.90
CA GLY A 448 -18.60 -20.70 -3.27
C GLY A 448 -17.60 -19.84 -4.05
N ILE A 449 -17.70 -18.52 -3.94
CA ILE A 449 -16.73 -17.60 -4.54
C ILE A 449 -15.36 -17.75 -3.88
N ALA A 450 -15.28 -17.83 -2.55
CA ALA A 450 -14.02 -18.05 -1.84
C ALA A 450 -13.33 -19.37 -2.25
N LEU A 451 -14.09 -20.45 -2.42
CA LEU A 451 -13.59 -21.72 -2.96
C LEU A 451 -13.11 -21.59 -4.41
N ALA A 452 -13.79 -20.79 -5.24
CA ALA A 452 -13.33 -20.50 -6.60
C ALA A 452 -11.98 -19.77 -6.60
N HIS A 453 -11.82 -18.76 -5.75
CA HIS A 453 -10.54 -18.03 -5.57
C HIS A 453 -9.42 -18.93 -5.00
N LEU A 454 -9.76 -19.90 -4.15
CA LEU A 454 -8.81 -20.86 -3.59
C LEU A 454 -8.14 -21.71 -4.68
N ILE A 455 -8.90 -22.14 -5.69
CA ILE A 455 -8.40 -22.99 -6.79
C ILE A 455 -8.02 -22.22 -8.06
N ALA A 456 -8.33 -20.93 -8.13
CA ALA A 456 -8.03 -20.10 -9.30
C ALA A 456 -6.53 -20.13 -9.64
N ASP A 457 -6.21 -20.19 -10.93
CA ASP A 457 -4.84 -20.16 -11.49
C ASP A 457 -3.85 -21.20 -10.96
N ASN A 458 -4.31 -22.27 -10.28
CA ASN A 458 -3.43 -23.32 -9.78
C ASN A 458 -4.02 -24.72 -10.02
N GLN A 459 -3.39 -25.47 -10.92
CA GLN A 459 -3.83 -26.82 -11.29
C GLN A 459 -3.69 -27.83 -10.13
N GLN A 460 -2.64 -27.73 -9.31
CA GLN A 460 -2.40 -28.68 -8.21
C GLN A 460 -3.51 -28.60 -7.16
N PHE A 461 -4.01 -27.40 -6.85
CA PHE A 461 -5.13 -27.24 -5.92
C PHE A 461 -6.45 -27.76 -6.50
N LYS A 462 -6.67 -27.58 -7.82
CA LYS A 462 -7.82 -28.19 -8.51
C LYS A 462 -7.80 -29.71 -8.39
N GLU A 463 -6.63 -30.34 -8.53
CA GLU A 463 -6.48 -31.79 -8.38
C GLU A 463 -6.59 -32.25 -6.93
N ALA A 464 -6.07 -31.46 -5.98
CA ALA A 464 -6.14 -31.77 -4.56
C ALA A 464 -7.59 -31.81 -4.05
N ILE A 465 -8.40 -30.80 -4.38
CA ILE A 465 -9.78 -30.70 -3.90
C ILE A 465 -10.68 -31.84 -4.44
N LEU A 466 -10.29 -32.52 -5.54
CA LEU A 466 -11.03 -33.70 -6.03
C LEU A 466 -11.03 -34.86 -5.02
N LYS A 467 -10.05 -34.88 -4.11
CA LYS A 467 -9.93 -35.90 -3.06
C LYS A 467 -10.79 -35.60 -1.83
N VAL A 468 -11.46 -34.44 -1.78
CA VAL A 468 -12.32 -34.07 -0.66
C VAL A 468 -13.62 -34.85 -0.74
N VAL A 469 -13.87 -35.66 0.29
CA VAL A 469 -15.05 -36.50 0.43
C VAL A 469 -15.77 -36.11 1.71
N LEU A 470 -17.08 -35.90 1.62
CA LEU A 470 -17.93 -35.52 2.73
C LEU A 470 -18.86 -36.67 3.11
N ALA A 471 -19.02 -36.90 4.42
CA ALA A 471 -19.99 -37.86 4.94
C ALA A 471 -21.38 -37.21 4.91
N VAL A 472 -22.34 -37.85 4.23
CA VAL A 472 -23.73 -37.39 4.18
C VAL A 472 -24.52 -38.09 5.28
N ASP A 473 -25.13 -37.33 6.19
CA ASP A 473 -25.70 -37.81 7.45
C ASP A 473 -27.10 -38.46 7.30
N GLN A 474 -27.32 -39.20 6.21
CA GLN A 474 -28.53 -40.00 6.01
C GLN A 474 -28.13 -41.45 5.79
N ALA A 475 -28.69 -42.33 6.62
CA ALA A 475 -28.36 -43.73 6.85
C ALA A 475 -28.31 -44.68 5.62
N GLN A 476 -28.28 -44.19 4.38
CA GLN A 476 -28.15 -44.98 3.15
C GLN A 476 -27.29 -44.38 2.02
N ALA A 477 -26.74 -43.16 2.15
CA ALA A 477 -25.87 -42.58 1.12
C ALA A 477 -24.40 -42.63 1.57
N GLY A 478 -23.56 -43.35 0.82
CA GLY A 478 -22.12 -43.40 1.05
C GLY A 478 -21.46 -42.02 0.98
N ALA A 479 -20.16 -41.97 1.29
CA ALA A 479 -19.37 -40.75 1.25
C ALA A 479 -19.35 -40.17 -0.19
N LYS A 480 -19.72 -38.89 -0.36
CA LYS A 480 -19.81 -38.21 -1.66
C LYS A 480 -18.64 -37.26 -1.84
N THR A 481 -18.12 -37.16 -3.06
CA THR A 481 -17.11 -36.16 -3.41
C THR A 481 -17.71 -34.75 -3.40
N LEU A 482 -16.87 -33.73 -3.17
CA LEU A 482 -17.32 -32.34 -3.24
C LEU A 482 -17.95 -32.00 -4.60
N MET A 483 -17.44 -32.58 -5.69
CA MET A 483 -17.97 -32.35 -7.03
C MET A 483 -19.36 -32.96 -7.23
N GLU A 484 -19.62 -34.16 -6.69
CA GLU A 484 -20.97 -34.76 -6.69
C GLU A 484 -21.96 -33.92 -5.86
N ILE A 485 -21.50 -33.37 -4.74
CA ILE A 485 -22.33 -32.48 -3.92
C ILE A 485 -22.63 -31.18 -4.65
N SER A 486 -21.66 -30.61 -5.36
CA SER A 486 -21.89 -29.45 -6.24
C SER A 486 -22.93 -29.75 -7.32
N THR A 487 -22.90 -30.92 -7.95
CA THR A 487 -23.93 -31.31 -8.93
C THR A 487 -25.30 -31.53 -8.29
N ASP A 488 -25.35 -32.17 -7.11
CA ASP A 488 -26.60 -32.37 -6.36
C ASP A 488 -27.25 -31.03 -5.99
N LEU A 489 -26.45 -30.03 -5.60
CA LEU A 489 -26.93 -28.69 -5.29
C LEU A 489 -27.51 -27.97 -6.52
N LEU A 490 -27.01 -28.26 -7.73
CA LEU A 490 -27.57 -27.72 -8.97
C LEU A 490 -28.89 -28.41 -9.36
N GLU A 491 -28.96 -29.73 -9.20
CA GLU A 491 -30.14 -30.53 -9.53
C GLU A 491 -31.29 -30.33 -8.54
N ASN A 492 -30.98 -29.98 -7.30
CA ASN A 492 -31.97 -29.74 -6.27
C ASN A 492 -32.81 -28.48 -6.57
N SER A 493 -34.11 -28.68 -6.83
CA SER A 493 -35.08 -27.62 -7.13
C SER A 493 -35.30 -26.62 -5.99
N SER A 494 -34.89 -26.97 -4.76
CA SER A 494 -34.96 -26.07 -3.60
C SER A 494 -33.77 -25.12 -3.46
N SER A 495 -32.72 -25.28 -4.28
CA SER A 495 -31.54 -24.43 -4.26
C SER A 495 -31.85 -23.04 -4.79
N SER A 496 -31.47 -22.02 -4.02
CA SER A 496 -31.67 -20.63 -4.42
C SER A 496 -30.85 -20.27 -5.67
N PHE A 497 -31.30 -19.24 -6.38
CA PHE A 497 -30.58 -18.68 -7.53
C PHE A 497 -29.11 -18.36 -7.19
N HIS A 498 -28.84 -17.69 -6.07
CA HIS A 498 -27.48 -17.31 -5.69
C HIS A 498 -26.59 -18.54 -5.39
N THR A 499 -27.14 -19.58 -4.75
CA THR A 499 -26.41 -20.84 -4.54
C THR A 499 -26.06 -21.49 -5.88
N ARG A 500 -27.02 -21.60 -6.82
CA ARG A 500 -26.77 -22.17 -8.15
C ARG A 500 -25.70 -21.39 -8.91
N VAL A 501 -25.74 -20.05 -8.87
CA VAL A 501 -24.73 -19.18 -9.50
C VAL A 501 -23.35 -19.39 -8.88
N ALA A 502 -23.24 -19.43 -7.56
CA ALA A 502 -21.96 -19.64 -6.87
C ALA A 502 -21.36 -21.02 -7.17
N VAL A 503 -22.20 -22.06 -7.21
CA VAL A 503 -21.80 -23.42 -7.58
C VAL A 503 -21.30 -23.45 -9.03
N LEU A 504 -22.01 -22.81 -9.97
CA LEU A 504 -21.59 -22.76 -11.37
C LEU A 504 -20.28 -21.98 -11.55
N ILE A 505 -20.09 -20.86 -10.85
CA ILE A 505 -18.83 -20.10 -10.87
C ILE A 505 -17.68 -20.98 -10.33
N PHE A 506 -17.90 -21.67 -9.22
CA PHE A 506 -16.92 -22.60 -8.65
C PHE A 506 -16.57 -23.73 -9.63
N LEU A 507 -17.58 -24.42 -10.17
CA LEU A 507 -17.39 -25.51 -11.14
C LEU A 507 -16.68 -25.04 -12.41
N CYS A 508 -17.11 -23.92 -13.02
CA CYS A 508 -16.45 -23.38 -14.21
C CYS A 508 -14.98 -23.02 -13.93
N THR A 509 -14.71 -22.44 -12.76
CA THR A 509 -13.33 -22.15 -12.32
C THR A 509 -12.54 -23.45 -12.15
N TRP A 510 -13.16 -24.50 -11.61
CA TRP A 510 -12.54 -25.81 -11.42
C TRP A 510 -12.24 -26.54 -12.73
N LEU A 511 -13.18 -26.53 -13.68
CA LEU A 511 -13.07 -27.19 -15.00
C LEU A 511 -12.07 -26.48 -15.92
N SER A 512 -11.90 -25.16 -15.77
CA SER A 512 -10.94 -24.40 -16.59
C SER A 512 -9.52 -24.93 -16.41
N ASN A 513 -8.76 -25.10 -17.50
CA ASN A 513 -7.35 -25.52 -17.48
C ASN A 513 -7.05 -26.77 -16.60
N CYS A 514 -8.02 -27.68 -16.41
CA CYS A 514 -7.84 -28.89 -15.60
C CYS A 514 -8.61 -30.09 -16.19
N SER A 515 -7.90 -30.93 -16.94
CA SER A 515 -8.51 -32.09 -17.61
C SER A 515 -8.97 -33.19 -16.63
N LEU A 516 -8.31 -33.34 -15.48
CA LEU A 516 -8.72 -34.29 -14.44
C LEU A 516 -10.04 -33.87 -13.77
N ALA A 517 -10.27 -32.56 -13.58
CA ALA A 517 -11.55 -32.06 -13.09
C ALA A 517 -12.67 -32.28 -14.11
N VAL A 518 -12.39 -32.08 -15.41
CA VAL A 518 -13.34 -32.41 -16.49
C VAL A 518 -13.67 -33.89 -16.51
N GLN A 519 -12.66 -34.76 -16.38
CA GLN A 519 -12.88 -36.20 -16.29
C GLN A 519 -13.75 -36.57 -15.08
N ALA A 520 -13.46 -36.04 -13.89
CA ALA A 520 -14.27 -36.28 -12.71
C ALA A 520 -15.73 -35.82 -12.93
N PHE A 521 -15.94 -34.63 -13.49
CA PHE A 521 -17.28 -34.09 -13.75
C PHE A 521 -18.10 -34.90 -14.77
N LEU A 522 -17.45 -35.34 -15.84
CA LEU A 522 -18.06 -36.19 -16.87
C LEU A 522 -18.36 -37.61 -16.38
N SER A 523 -17.71 -38.07 -15.30
CA SER A 523 -17.98 -39.38 -14.70
C SER A 523 -19.22 -39.39 -13.82
N ILE A 524 -19.67 -38.22 -13.35
CA ILE A 524 -20.86 -38.07 -12.52
C ILE A 524 -22.11 -38.33 -13.38
N GLN A 525 -23.00 -39.18 -12.87
CA GLN A 525 -24.25 -39.50 -13.54
C GLN A 525 -25.15 -38.25 -13.61
N ASN A 526 -25.84 -38.06 -14.74
CA ASN A 526 -26.77 -36.94 -15.02
C ASN A 526 -26.16 -35.53 -15.15
N SER A 527 -24.88 -35.30 -14.86
CA SER A 527 -24.25 -33.96 -14.96
C SER A 527 -24.45 -33.28 -16.33
N ILE A 528 -24.13 -34.00 -17.41
CA ILE A 528 -24.33 -33.50 -18.79
C ILE A 528 -25.81 -33.40 -19.16
N SER A 529 -26.64 -34.33 -18.70
CA SER A 529 -28.08 -34.29 -18.94
C SER A 529 -28.73 -33.06 -18.31
N TYR A 530 -28.31 -32.69 -17.10
CA TYR A 530 -28.74 -31.48 -16.42
C TYR A 530 -28.32 -30.23 -17.19
N LEU A 531 -27.03 -30.10 -17.58
CA LEU A 531 -26.56 -28.94 -18.34
C LEU A 531 -27.34 -28.76 -19.65
N ILE A 532 -27.56 -29.84 -20.41
CA ILE A 532 -28.35 -29.80 -21.64
C ILE A 532 -29.81 -29.40 -21.33
N SER A 533 -30.43 -29.99 -20.31
CA SER A 533 -31.82 -29.68 -19.94
C SER A 533 -32.00 -28.22 -19.53
N GLN A 534 -31.02 -27.63 -18.85
CA GLN A 534 -31.06 -26.22 -18.46
C GLN A 534 -30.90 -25.31 -19.68
N ILE A 535 -29.91 -25.57 -20.55
CA ILE A 535 -29.68 -24.77 -21.77
C ILE A 535 -30.89 -24.83 -22.72
N CYS A 536 -31.51 -26.00 -22.86
CA CYS A 536 -32.71 -26.20 -23.68
C CYS A 536 -34.02 -25.77 -23.00
N GLY A 537 -33.98 -25.35 -21.73
CA GLY A 537 -35.16 -24.88 -21.01
C GLY A 537 -35.84 -23.75 -21.77
N GLN A 538 -37.19 -23.73 -21.78
CA GLN A 538 -37.95 -22.68 -22.45
C GLN A 538 -37.47 -21.29 -22.00
N LEU A 539 -37.49 -20.32 -22.93
CA LEU A 539 -37.23 -18.90 -22.65
C LEU A 539 -38.27 -18.39 -21.65
N VAL A 540 -38.04 -18.63 -20.36
CA VAL A 540 -38.77 -17.95 -19.30
C VAL A 540 -38.32 -16.50 -19.32
N ALA A 541 -39.26 -15.56 -19.19
CA ALA A 541 -38.98 -14.12 -19.14
C ALA A 541 -38.23 -13.66 -17.86
N ASP A 542 -37.52 -14.58 -17.20
CA ASP A 542 -36.74 -14.30 -16.00
C ASP A 542 -35.25 -14.21 -16.35
N ASP A 543 -34.72 -12.98 -16.32
CA ASP A 543 -33.31 -12.66 -16.57
C ASP A 543 -32.35 -13.50 -15.70
N ARG A 544 -32.80 -13.96 -14.52
CA ARG A 544 -31.99 -14.79 -13.62
C ARG A 544 -31.77 -16.19 -14.16
N GLU A 545 -32.81 -16.84 -14.68
CA GLU A 545 -32.66 -18.17 -15.27
C GLU A 545 -31.84 -18.11 -16.57
N ILE A 546 -31.96 -17.02 -17.33
CA ILE A 546 -31.10 -16.78 -18.51
C ILE A 546 -29.61 -16.74 -18.13
N LEU A 547 -29.26 -16.14 -16.99
CA LEU A 547 -27.88 -16.15 -16.48
C LEU A 547 -27.40 -17.56 -16.11
N ILE A 548 -28.25 -18.36 -15.47
CA ILE A 548 -27.94 -19.76 -15.15
C ILE A 548 -27.71 -20.57 -16.44
N GLN A 549 -28.56 -20.38 -17.45
CA GLN A 549 -28.39 -21.01 -18.76
C GLN A 549 -27.05 -20.66 -19.42
N SER A 550 -26.64 -19.38 -19.33
CA SER A 550 -25.36 -18.92 -19.86
C SER A 550 -24.15 -19.50 -19.11
N LEU A 551 -24.24 -19.62 -17.79
CA LEU A 551 -23.20 -20.28 -17.00
C LEU A 551 -23.13 -21.80 -17.28
N CYS A 552 -24.28 -22.44 -17.50
CA CYS A 552 -24.34 -23.86 -17.90
C CYS A 552 -23.76 -24.08 -19.31
N SER A 553 -24.03 -23.20 -20.28
CA SER A 553 -23.43 -23.29 -21.61
C SER A 553 -21.91 -23.11 -21.54
N PHE A 554 -21.43 -22.19 -20.71
CA PHE A 554 -20.00 -22.04 -20.45
C PHE A 554 -19.37 -23.28 -19.81
N ALA A 555 -20.01 -23.87 -18.78
CA ALA A 555 -19.53 -25.11 -18.15
C ALA A 555 -19.42 -26.27 -19.16
N LEU A 556 -20.43 -26.44 -20.03
CA LEU A 556 -20.41 -27.44 -21.09
C LEU A 556 -19.33 -27.15 -22.14
N GLY A 557 -19.12 -25.87 -22.47
CA GLY A 557 -18.03 -25.41 -23.35
C GLY A 557 -16.64 -25.71 -22.78
N LEU A 558 -16.44 -25.56 -21.47
CA LEU A 558 -15.18 -25.93 -20.81
C LEU A 558 -14.94 -27.45 -20.86
N CYS A 559 -15.99 -28.24 -20.68
CA CYS A 559 -15.93 -29.70 -20.83
C CYS A 559 -15.55 -30.14 -22.25
N LEU A 560 -15.80 -29.31 -23.28
CA LEU A 560 -15.33 -29.55 -24.63
C LEU A 560 -13.84 -29.17 -24.79
N VAL A 561 -13.45 -27.97 -24.35
CA VAL A 561 -12.10 -27.41 -24.56
C VAL A 561 -11.03 -28.23 -23.83
N PHE A 562 -11.31 -28.60 -22.58
CA PHE A 562 -10.33 -29.22 -21.68
C PHE A 562 -10.52 -30.74 -21.53
N ASN A 563 -11.23 -31.40 -22.45
CA ASN A 563 -11.44 -32.84 -22.44
C ASN A 563 -10.17 -33.61 -22.85
N ASN A 564 -9.79 -34.63 -22.07
CA ASN A 564 -8.70 -35.55 -22.38
C ASN A 564 -9.15 -36.86 -23.07
N ASN A 565 -10.44 -37.00 -23.40
CA ASN A 565 -11.06 -38.16 -24.06
C ASN A 565 -10.92 -39.49 -23.30
N GLN A 566 -10.70 -39.46 -21.99
CA GLN A 566 -10.56 -40.68 -21.18
C GLN A 566 -11.90 -41.38 -20.89
N ILE A 567 -13.03 -40.65 -20.96
CA ILE A 567 -14.37 -41.22 -20.73
C ILE A 567 -15.00 -41.59 -22.08
N PRO A 568 -15.23 -42.90 -22.35
CA PRO A 568 -15.72 -43.36 -23.66
C PRO A 568 -17.10 -42.81 -24.02
N SER A 569 -17.97 -42.59 -23.03
CA SER A 569 -19.32 -42.09 -23.20
C SER A 569 -19.39 -40.60 -23.58
N TYR A 570 -18.33 -39.84 -23.28
CA TYR A 570 -18.29 -38.38 -23.40
C TYR A 570 -16.94 -37.90 -23.96
N THR A 571 -16.56 -38.41 -25.13
CA THR A 571 -15.46 -37.84 -25.93
C THR A 571 -15.83 -36.48 -26.49
N THR A 572 -14.85 -35.65 -26.85
CA THR A 572 -15.06 -34.32 -27.46
C THR A 572 -16.02 -34.40 -28.66
N GLU A 573 -15.84 -35.39 -29.54
CA GLU A 573 -16.70 -35.58 -30.71
C GLU A 573 -18.13 -35.98 -30.32
N SER A 574 -18.29 -36.83 -29.31
CA SER A 574 -19.62 -37.21 -28.82
C SER A 574 -20.37 -36.04 -28.19
N LEU A 575 -19.67 -35.17 -27.44
CA LEU A 575 -20.22 -33.96 -26.83
C LEU A 575 -20.59 -32.93 -27.90
N GLU A 576 -19.74 -32.71 -28.92
CA GLU A 576 -20.07 -31.86 -30.08
C GLU A 576 -21.34 -32.35 -30.79
N ARG A 577 -21.44 -33.67 -31.06
CA ARG A 577 -22.64 -34.26 -31.67
C ARG A 577 -23.87 -34.10 -30.77
N LEU A 578 -23.73 -34.20 -29.45
CA LEU A 578 -24.83 -33.99 -28.50
C LEU A 578 -25.30 -32.53 -28.52
N ILE A 579 -24.38 -31.56 -28.55
CA ILE A 579 -24.71 -30.14 -28.65
C ILE A 579 -25.42 -29.87 -29.99
N ASN A 580 -24.88 -30.35 -31.10
CA ASN A 580 -25.47 -30.15 -32.43
C ASN A 580 -26.88 -30.75 -32.55
N LYS A 581 -27.11 -31.93 -31.96
CA LYS A 581 -28.40 -32.64 -32.08
C LYS A 581 -29.45 -32.19 -31.06
N ARG A 582 -29.06 -31.84 -29.82
CA ARG A 582 -30.00 -31.54 -28.74
C ARG A 582 -30.19 -30.05 -28.48
N ILE A 583 -29.16 -29.24 -28.69
CA ILE A 583 -29.19 -27.79 -28.39
C ILE A 583 -29.26 -26.97 -29.70
N GLY A 584 -28.39 -27.29 -30.66
CA GLY A 584 -28.10 -26.44 -31.81
C GLY A 584 -26.95 -25.47 -31.50
N ILE A 585 -26.03 -25.31 -32.46
CA ILE A 585 -24.82 -24.47 -32.27
C ILE A 585 -25.20 -23.01 -32.09
N ASP A 586 -26.15 -22.52 -32.87
CA ASP A 586 -26.58 -21.11 -32.83
C ASP A 586 -27.20 -20.75 -31.48
N LEU A 587 -28.10 -21.61 -30.96
CA LEU A 587 -28.69 -21.42 -29.63
C LEU A 587 -27.63 -21.52 -28.53
N PHE A 588 -26.68 -22.45 -28.65
CA PHE A 588 -25.58 -22.57 -27.69
C PHE A 588 -24.72 -21.29 -27.66
N GLN A 589 -24.38 -20.74 -28.82
CA GLN A 589 -23.62 -19.49 -28.94
C GLN A 589 -24.40 -18.29 -28.43
N GLU A 590 -25.69 -18.18 -28.76
CA GLU A 590 -26.56 -17.12 -28.25
C GLU A 590 -26.60 -17.10 -26.72
N LYS A 591 -26.78 -18.27 -26.10
CA LYS A 591 -26.79 -18.42 -24.63
C LYS A 591 -25.43 -18.10 -24.02
N LEU A 592 -24.33 -18.47 -24.67
CA LEU A 592 -22.98 -18.09 -24.24
C LEU A 592 -22.77 -16.57 -24.31
N GLU A 593 -23.14 -15.91 -25.41
CA GLU A 593 -22.97 -14.46 -25.55
C GLU A 593 -23.89 -13.63 -24.63
N THR A 594 -24.91 -14.25 -24.04
CA THR A 594 -25.87 -13.53 -23.20
C THR A 594 -25.22 -12.96 -21.93
N LEU A 595 -24.27 -13.66 -21.31
CA LEU A 595 -23.58 -13.15 -20.12
C LEU A 595 -22.73 -11.92 -20.44
N SER A 596 -21.98 -11.96 -21.55
CA SER A 596 -21.10 -10.86 -21.96
C SER A 596 -21.87 -9.59 -22.36
N LYS A 597 -23.11 -9.74 -22.84
CA LYS A 597 -24.04 -8.64 -23.14
C LYS A 597 -24.77 -8.08 -21.92
N SER A 598 -24.71 -8.73 -20.76
CA SER A 598 -25.42 -8.30 -19.56
C SER A 598 -24.82 -7.05 -18.90
N GLU A 599 -25.67 -6.21 -18.30
CA GLU A 599 -25.22 -5.04 -17.53
C GLU A 599 -24.39 -5.45 -16.30
N TYR A 600 -24.74 -6.57 -15.67
CA TYR A 600 -24.03 -7.14 -14.53
C TYR A 600 -22.57 -7.46 -14.85
N TYR A 601 -22.30 -8.03 -16.02
CA TYR A 601 -20.95 -8.35 -16.47
C TYR A 601 -20.09 -7.10 -16.69
N SER A 602 -20.65 -6.09 -17.36
CA SER A 602 -19.94 -4.82 -17.63
C SER A 602 -19.59 -4.06 -16.35
N LYS A 603 -20.47 -4.07 -15.34
CA LYS A 603 -20.20 -3.47 -14.02
C LYS A 603 -19.11 -4.24 -13.27
N THR A 604 -19.17 -5.57 -13.28
CA THR A 604 -18.25 -6.44 -12.54
C THR A 604 -16.82 -6.29 -13.04
N LEU A 605 -16.59 -6.08 -14.33
CA LEU A 605 -15.23 -6.00 -14.91
C LEU A 605 -14.49 -4.67 -14.59
N GLN A 606 -15.14 -3.69 -13.95
CA GLN A 606 -14.53 -2.37 -13.71
C GLN A 606 -13.49 -2.39 -12.59
N LYS A 607 -13.80 -3.03 -11.45
CA LYS A 607 -12.94 -3.02 -10.25
C LYS A 607 -13.03 -4.36 -9.51
N PRO A 608 -11.93 -4.84 -8.90
CA PRO A 608 -11.94 -6.04 -8.07
C PRO A 608 -12.79 -5.91 -6.79
N GLN A 609 -13.00 -4.70 -6.27
CA GLN A 609 -13.76 -4.51 -5.04
C GLN A 609 -15.26 -4.76 -5.28
N LEU A 610 -15.83 -5.64 -4.45
CA LEU A 610 -17.26 -5.93 -4.39
C LEU A 610 -18.02 -4.80 -3.67
N LYS A 611 -18.58 -3.84 -4.41
CA LYS A 611 -19.49 -2.82 -3.87
C LYS A 611 -20.94 -3.26 -4.02
N LEU A 612 -21.36 -4.23 -3.21
CA LEU A 612 -22.72 -4.77 -3.22
C LEU A 612 -23.53 -4.09 -2.11
N SER A 613 -24.62 -3.43 -2.49
CA SER A 613 -25.54 -2.79 -1.54
C SER A 613 -26.71 -3.68 -1.19
N LYS A 614 -27.12 -4.56 -2.09
CA LYS A 614 -28.25 -5.48 -1.93
C LYS A 614 -27.86 -6.91 -2.30
N THR A 615 -28.58 -7.87 -1.73
CA THR A 615 -28.42 -9.29 -2.04
C THR A 615 -28.69 -9.62 -3.52
N ASN A 616 -29.58 -8.86 -4.18
CA ASN A 616 -29.87 -9.02 -5.61
C ASN A 616 -28.66 -8.73 -6.52
N ASP A 617 -27.69 -7.94 -6.05
CA ASP A 617 -26.49 -7.59 -6.83
C ASP A 617 -25.43 -8.72 -6.79
N MET A 618 -25.64 -9.75 -5.96
CA MET A 618 -24.73 -10.89 -5.78
C MET A 618 -24.83 -11.88 -6.95
N ILE A 619 -24.13 -11.59 -8.03
CA ILE A 619 -24.17 -12.42 -9.23
C ILE A 619 -22.76 -12.89 -9.61
N LEU A 620 -21.93 -11.98 -10.13
CA LEU A 620 -20.61 -12.32 -10.68
C LEU A 620 -19.47 -11.81 -9.79
N ASP A 621 -18.35 -12.51 -9.88
CA ASP A 621 -17.07 -12.13 -9.30
C ASP A 621 -16.13 -11.55 -10.37
N TYR A 622 -15.25 -10.63 -9.98
CA TYR A 622 -14.29 -9.98 -10.89
C TYR A 622 -13.34 -10.96 -11.57
N GLU A 623 -12.76 -11.92 -10.83
CA GLU A 623 -11.82 -12.87 -11.41
C GLU A 623 -12.54 -13.90 -12.30
N PHE A 624 -13.77 -14.28 -11.93
CA PHE A 624 -14.60 -15.11 -12.82
C PHE A 624 -14.96 -14.39 -14.12
N ALA A 625 -15.32 -13.10 -14.08
CA ALA A 625 -15.61 -12.33 -15.30
C ALA A 625 -14.37 -12.24 -16.22
N ARG A 626 -13.16 -12.15 -15.65
CA ARG A 626 -11.90 -12.23 -16.42
C ARG A 626 -11.68 -13.61 -17.04
N LEU A 627 -11.94 -14.68 -16.30
CA LEU A 627 -11.87 -16.06 -16.79
C LEU A 627 -12.83 -16.28 -17.96
N TYR A 628 -14.06 -15.81 -17.82
CA TYR A 628 -15.10 -15.88 -18.84
C TYR A 628 -14.63 -15.21 -20.14
N LYS A 629 -14.18 -13.95 -20.05
CA LYS A 629 -13.66 -13.18 -21.19
C LYS A 629 -12.54 -13.89 -21.94
N ALA A 630 -11.64 -14.56 -21.20
CA ALA A 630 -10.49 -15.23 -21.77
C ALA A 630 -10.86 -16.51 -22.54
N LEU A 631 -11.91 -17.22 -22.10
CA LEU A 631 -12.26 -18.55 -22.60
C LEU A 631 -13.47 -18.56 -23.56
N GLU A 632 -14.36 -17.56 -23.49
CA GLU A 632 -15.53 -17.41 -24.37
C GLU A 632 -15.15 -17.55 -25.85
N GLY A 633 -14.16 -16.77 -26.32
CA GLY A 633 -13.70 -16.83 -27.72
C GLY A 633 -12.96 -18.12 -28.10
N SER A 634 -12.43 -18.88 -27.13
CA SER A 634 -11.84 -20.19 -27.39
C SER A 634 -12.92 -21.26 -27.62
N ILE A 635 -13.98 -21.22 -26.80
CA ILE A 635 -15.12 -22.14 -26.89
C ILE A 635 -15.84 -21.94 -28.23
N THR A 636 -16.11 -20.70 -28.63
CA THR A 636 -16.78 -20.39 -29.90
C THR A 636 -15.98 -20.88 -31.12
N ARG A 637 -14.65 -20.63 -31.14
CA ARG A 637 -13.79 -21.05 -32.27
C ARG A 637 -13.71 -22.56 -32.45
N MET A 638 -13.71 -23.33 -31.37
CA MET A 638 -13.68 -24.79 -31.43
C MET A 638 -14.93 -25.36 -32.11
N LEU A 639 -16.10 -24.77 -31.85
CA LEU A 639 -17.36 -25.18 -32.47
C LEU A 639 -17.45 -24.78 -33.95
N THR A 640 -16.90 -23.62 -34.34
CA THR A 640 -16.95 -23.12 -35.74
C THR A 640 -15.89 -23.75 -36.65
N SER A 641 -14.65 -23.96 -36.16
CA SER A 641 -13.53 -24.45 -36.99
C SER A 641 -13.72 -25.87 -37.53
N ARG A 642 -14.52 -26.71 -36.87
CA ARG A 642 -14.81 -28.09 -37.32
C ARG A 642 -16.01 -28.23 -38.25
N GLN A 643 -16.88 -27.22 -38.38
CA GLN A 643 -17.97 -27.24 -39.37
C GLN A 643 -17.43 -27.22 -40.81
N MET A 644 -16.33 -26.51 -41.07
CA MET A 644 -15.69 -26.41 -42.39
C MET A 644 -15.11 -27.74 -42.88
N ASN A 645 -14.69 -28.63 -41.98
CA ASN A 645 -14.15 -29.96 -42.34
C ASN A 645 -15.23 -31.01 -42.61
N SER A 646 -16.49 -30.76 -42.20
CA SER A 646 -17.59 -31.72 -42.38
C SER A 646 -18.39 -31.53 -43.68
N THR A 647 -18.30 -30.37 -44.33
CA THR A 647 -19.09 -30.06 -45.56
C THR A 647 -18.40 -30.38 -46.88
N GLU A 648 -17.10 -30.66 -46.92
CA GLU A 648 -16.37 -30.93 -48.18
C GLU A 648 -16.33 -32.41 -48.60
N ASN A 649 -16.84 -33.34 -47.80
CA ASN A 649 -16.71 -34.78 -48.07
C ASN A 649 -17.76 -35.39 -49.02
N SER A 650 -18.46 -34.59 -49.84
CA SER A 650 -19.51 -35.15 -50.70
C SER A 650 -19.45 -34.85 -52.19
N LEU A 651 -18.49 -34.08 -52.74
CA LEU A 651 -18.63 -33.69 -54.16
C LEU A 651 -17.39 -33.61 -55.08
N ILE A 652 -16.15 -33.98 -54.71
CA ILE A 652 -15.05 -33.98 -55.71
C ILE A 652 -14.14 -35.22 -55.58
N GLY A 653 -14.03 -35.96 -56.67
CA GLY A 653 -13.19 -37.15 -56.83
C GLY A 653 -11.67 -36.88 -56.95
N PRO A 654 -10.87 -37.94 -57.02
CA PRO A 654 -9.45 -37.94 -56.67
C PRO A 654 -8.55 -37.55 -57.85
N LEU A 655 -8.31 -36.26 -58.07
CA LEU A 655 -7.35 -35.80 -59.09
C LEU A 655 -6.46 -34.61 -58.64
N SER A 656 -6.62 -34.10 -57.42
CA SER A 656 -5.82 -32.96 -56.91
C SER A 656 -4.81 -33.32 -55.82
N THR A 657 -4.84 -34.52 -55.25
CA THR A 657 -3.96 -34.90 -54.11
C THR A 657 -2.59 -35.45 -54.51
N ASN A 658 -2.43 -36.05 -55.70
CA ASN A 658 -1.20 -36.77 -56.03
C ASN A 658 0.00 -35.92 -56.51
N LEU A 659 -0.19 -34.64 -56.85
CA LEU A 659 0.92 -33.77 -57.31
C LEU A 659 1.56 -32.97 -56.16
N TYR A 660 0.81 -32.67 -55.10
CA TYR A 660 1.31 -31.90 -53.96
C TYR A 660 2.11 -32.76 -52.96
N GLU A 661 1.73 -34.02 -52.74
CA GLU A 661 2.39 -34.87 -51.74
C GLU A 661 3.82 -35.30 -52.13
N GLN A 662 4.12 -35.53 -53.41
CA GLN A 662 5.47 -35.95 -53.84
C GLN A 662 6.51 -34.82 -53.78
N GLN A 663 6.13 -33.58 -54.12
CA GLN A 663 7.04 -32.43 -54.01
C GLN A 663 7.23 -31.98 -52.56
N THR A 664 6.19 -32.10 -51.73
CA THR A 664 6.29 -31.75 -50.31
C THR A 664 7.12 -32.77 -49.54
N SER A 665 6.99 -34.06 -49.83
CA SER A 665 7.76 -35.13 -49.15
C SER A 665 9.27 -35.04 -49.40
N THR A 666 9.68 -34.72 -50.64
CA THR A 666 11.11 -34.55 -50.99
C THR A 666 11.71 -33.27 -50.42
N MET A 667 10.96 -32.18 -50.40
CA MET A 667 11.41 -30.92 -49.79
C MET A 667 11.47 -31.02 -48.26
N MET A 668 10.49 -31.67 -47.62
CA MET A 668 10.46 -31.92 -46.18
C MET A 668 11.59 -32.87 -45.75
N ALA A 669 11.92 -33.89 -46.54
CA ALA A 669 13.08 -34.76 -46.26
C ALA A 669 14.41 -33.99 -46.30
N HIS A 670 14.56 -33.07 -47.26
CA HIS A 670 15.75 -32.21 -47.34
C HIS A 670 15.83 -31.23 -46.16
N TYR A 671 14.71 -30.66 -45.72
CA TYR A 671 14.66 -29.81 -44.54
C TYR A 671 14.90 -30.59 -43.24
N HIS A 672 14.40 -31.81 -43.12
CA HIS A 672 14.67 -32.67 -41.97
C HIS A 672 16.15 -33.04 -41.87
N ASP A 673 16.83 -33.30 -42.98
CA ASP A 673 18.28 -33.56 -42.96
C ASP A 673 19.11 -32.29 -42.67
N LEU A 674 18.65 -31.11 -43.12
CA LEU A 674 19.30 -29.84 -42.80
C LEU A 674 19.15 -29.51 -41.31
N ILE A 675 17.95 -29.66 -40.75
CA ILE A 675 17.68 -29.49 -39.32
C ILE A 675 18.50 -30.48 -38.50
N ARG A 676 18.58 -31.75 -38.94
CA ARG A 676 19.38 -32.77 -38.23
C ARG A 676 20.88 -32.43 -38.23
N LYS A 677 21.41 -31.87 -39.32
CA LYS A 677 22.81 -31.39 -39.38
C LYS A 677 23.05 -30.15 -38.50
N GLN A 678 22.08 -29.24 -38.46
CA GLN A 678 22.14 -28.05 -37.61
C GLN A 678 22.04 -28.42 -36.12
N ASP A 679 21.14 -29.34 -35.75
CA ASP A 679 21.01 -29.87 -34.39
C ASP A 679 22.28 -30.60 -33.96
N GLN A 680 22.93 -31.34 -34.88
CA GLN A 680 24.24 -31.92 -34.62
C GLN A 680 25.29 -30.85 -34.33
N GLN A 681 25.39 -29.79 -35.15
CA GLN A 681 26.33 -28.70 -34.91
C GLN A 681 26.05 -27.94 -33.61
N ILE A 682 24.77 -27.66 -33.30
CA ILE A 682 24.36 -27.03 -32.05
C ILE A 682 24.76 -27.90 -30.86
N ASN A 683 24.60 -29.22 -30.96
CA ASN A 683 25.03 -30.12 -29.89
C ASN A 683 26.55 -30.16 -29.75
N THR A 684 27.32 -30.10 -30.85
CA THR A 684 28.78 -30.00 -30.79
C THR A 684 29.21 -28.69 -30.13
N TYR A 685 28.58 -27.57 -30.46
CA TYR A 685 28.87 -26.28 -29.84
C TYR A 685 28.46 -26.23 -28.37
N LYS A 686 27.32 -26.82 -28.00
CA LYS A 686 26.93 -26.96 -26.58
C LYS A 686 27.89 -27.83 -25.78
N GLN A 687 28.46 -28.87 -26.39
CA GLN A 687 29.49 -29.69 -25.76
C GLN A 687 30.79 -28.89 -25.57
N GLN A 688 31.19 -28.09 -26.56
CA GLN A 688 32.36 -27.21 -26.45
C GLN A 688 32.15 -26.11 -25.39
N GLU A 689 30.96 -25.50 -25.36
CA GLU A 689 30.60 -24.50 -24.34
C GLU A 689 30.65 -25.11 -22.94
N LYS A 690 30.12 -26.33 -22.77
CA LYS A 690 30.19 -27.04 -21.49
C LYS A 690 31.65 -27.33 -21.09
N GLN A 691 32.50 -27.77 -22.02
CA GLN A 691 33.93 -27.96 -21.75
C GLN A 691 34.63 -26.66 -21.31
N PHE A 692 34.35 -25.54 -21.98
CA PHE A 692 34.92 -24.25 -21.60
C PHE A 692 34.42 -23.74 -20.24
N ILE A 693 33.16 -23.99 -19.90
CA ILE A 693 32.60 -23.67 -18.58
C ILE A 693 33.29 -24.51 -17.50
N ASP A 694 33.44 -25.81 -17.73
CA ASP A 694 34.10 -26.73 -16.79
C ASP A 694 35.58 -26.35 -16.58
N GLU A 695 36.32 -26.01 -17.66
CA GLU A 695 37.70 -25.52 -17.57
C GLU A 695 37.79 -24.18 -16.81
N SER A 696 36.89 -23.23 -17.11
CA SER A 696 36.83 -21.93 -16.41
C SER A 696 36.59 -22.10 -14.92
N GLN A 697 35.71 -23.02 -14.51
CA GLN A 697 35.47 -23.34 -13.10
C GLN A 697 36.70 -23.94 -12.42
N ILE A 698 37.45 -24.81 -13.11
CA ILE A 698 38.70 -25.39 -12.58
C ILE A 698 39.75 -24.30 -12.34
N TYR A 699 39.94 -23.38 -13.29
CA TYR A 699 40.89 -22.28 -13.13
C TYR A 699 40.46 -21.28 -12.06
N LYS A 700 39.16 -21.00 -11.93
CA LYS A 700 38.63 -20.15 -10.87
C LYS A 700 38.86 -20.75 -9.48
N LYS A 701 38.73 -22.07 -9.34
CA LYS A 701 39.06 -22.79 -8.10
C LYS A 701 40.55 -22.72 -7.77
N LYS A 702 41.43 -22.93 -8.75
CA LYS A 702 42.88 -22.78 -8.58
C LYS A 702 43.29 -21.36 -8.16
N MET A 703 42.62 -20.34 -8.71
CA MET A 703 42.85 -18.95 -8.33
C MET A 703 42.49 -18.71 -6.86
N LEU A 704 41.38 -19.28 -6.39
CA LEU A 704 40.90 -19.15 -5.02
C LEU A 704 41.85 -19.85 -4.02
N ASP A 705 42.34 -21.04 -4.36
CA ASP A 705 43.34 -21.76 -3.57
C ASP A 705 44.68 -20.98 -3.49
N LEU A 706 45.11 -20.34 -4.59
CA LEU A 706 46.31 -19.49 -4.62
C LEU A 706 46.12 -18.19 -3.81
N GLU A 707 44.94 -17.57 -3.85
CA GLU A 707 44.61 -16.38 -3.04
C GLU A 707 44.63 -16.71 -1.54
N GLN A 708 44.12 -17.88 -1.14
CA GLN A 708 44.21 -18.36 0.25
C GLN A 708 45.66 -18.61 0.67
N ASN A 709 46.45 -19.30 -0.14
CA ASN A 709 47.86 -19.56 0.18
C ASN A 709 48.66 -18.26 0.31
N LEU A 710 48.41 -17.27 -0.56
CA LEU A 710 49.10 -15.99 -0.49
C LEU A 710 48.71 -15.23 0.78
N GLN A 711 47.45 -15.31 1.20
CA GLN A 711 46.99 -14.75 2.47
C GLN A 711 47.67 -15.43 3.68
N GLU A 712 47.78 -16.75 3.70
CA GLU A 712 48.49 -17.49 4.76
C GLU A 712 49.98 -17.12 4.84
N VAL A 713 50.67 -17.00 3.70
CA VAL A 713 52.08 -16.57 3.65
C VAL A 713 52.21 -15.12 4.12
N LYS A 714 51.24 -14.25 3.80
CA LYS A 714 51.18 -12.87 4.28
C LYS A 714 51.00 -12.79 5.79
N ASP A 715 50.16 -13.64 6.35
CA ASP A 715 49.90 -13.73 7.78
C ASP A 715 51.14 -14.28 8.51
N GLN A 716 51.83 -15.27 7.94
CA GLN A 716 53.12 -15.76 8.45
C GLN A 716 54.23 -14.69 8.38
N TYR A 717 54.30 -13.93 7.29
CA TYR A 717 55.24 -12.80 7.17
C TYR A 717 54.95 -11.71 8.20
N SER A 718 53.66 -11.42 8.45
CA SER A 718 53.22 -10.45 9.47
C SER A 718 53.58 -10.89 10.88
N LEU A 719 53.43 -12.19 11.18
CA LEU A 719 53.84 -12.80 12.45
C LEU A 719 55.37 -12.82 12.62
N LEU A 720 56.12 -13.17 11.58
CA LEU A 720 57.59 -13.17 11.58
C LEU A 720 58.17 -11.77 11.79
N LYS A 721 57.54 -10.73 11.21
CA LYS A 721 57.92 -9.32 11.39
C LYS A 721 57.69 -8.81 12.83
N LEU A 722 56.71 -9.39 13.54
CA LEU A 722 56.44 -9.10 14.96
C LEU A 722 57.44 -9.82 15.89
N SER A 723 57.94 -11.00 15.51
CA SER A 723 59.00 -11.71 16.24
C SER A 723 60.40 -11.27 15.82
N THR A 724 60.94 -10.26 16.51
CA THR A 724 62.23 -9.59 16.26
C THR A 724 63.46 -10.46 16.59
N LYS A 725 63.62 -11.68 16.01
CA LYS A 725 64.76 -12.56 16.31
C LYS A 725 65.34 -13.41 15.16
N GLN A 726 65.00 -13.19 13.89
CA GLN A 726 65.66 -13.90 12.77
C GLN A 726 66.12 -12.97 11.64
N GLY A 727 67.26 -13.32 11.03
CA GLY A 727 68.08 -12.45 10.18
C GLY A 727 67.47 -12.00 8.84
N PRO A 728 68.11 -11.06 8.14
CA PRO A 728 67.59 -10.40 6.94
C PRO A 728 67.40 -11.33 5.73
N ASP A 729 68.06 -12.48 5.68
CA ASP A 729 68.01 -13.40 4.53
C ASP A 729 66.66 -14.15 4.44
N THR A 730 66.06 -14.56 5.56
CA THR A 730 64.73 -15.23 5.55
C THR A 730 63.58 -14.26 5.26
N HIS A 731 63.74 -12.97 5.58
CA HIS A 731 62.76 -11.93 5.24
C HIS A 731 62.75 -11.64 3.73
N ASN A 732 63.91 -11.69 3.07
CA ASN A 732 64.00 -11.49 1.63
C ASN A 732 63.48 -12.68 0.82
N GLU A 733 63.70 -13.93 1.28
CA GLU A 733 63.15 -15.13 0.64
C GLU A 733 61.62 -15.18 0.70
N LEU A 734 61.01 -14.88 1.85
CA LEU A 734 59.55 -14.85 1.97
C LEU A 734 58.93 -13.68 1.18
N ALA A 735 59.61 -12.52 1.11
CA ALA A 735 59.17 -11.40 0.28
C ALA A 735 59.22 -11.75 -1.21
N THR A 736 60.26 -12.45 -1.68
CA THR A 736 60.38 -12.90 -3.07
C THR A 736 59.36 -13.98 -3.43
N ILE A 737 59.06 -14.91 -2.51
CA ILE A 737 57.99 -15.91 -2.69
C ILE A 737 56.62 -15.23 -2.79
N CYS A 738 56.33 -14.25 -1.92
CA CYS A 738 55.10 -13.46 -2.02
C CYS A 738 54.99 -12.70 -3.35
N GLU A 739 56.09 -12.15 -3.85
CA GLU A 739 56.13 -11.44 -5.13
C GLU A 739 55.95 -12.37 -6.34
N GLN A 740 56.54 -13.58 -6.29
CA GLN A 740 56.35 -14.61 -7.31
C GLN A 740 54.89 -15.10 -7.35
N GLN A 741 54.30 -15.44 -6.21
CA GLN A 741 52.90 -15.87 -6.13
C GLN A 741 51.94 -14.76 -6.57
N ARG A 742 52.27 -13.49 -6.29
CA ARG A 742 51.48 -12.34 -6.74
C ARG A 742 51.49 -12.18 -8.26
N ARG A 743 52.66 -12.36 -8.90
CA ARG A 743 52.78 -12.34 -10.38
C ARG A 743 52.03 -13.50 -11.03
N GLU A 744 52.05 -14.68 -10.42
CA GLU A 744 51.32 -15.85 -10.92
C GLU A 744 49.80 -15.65 -10.83
N LEU A 745 49.31 -15.00 -9.77
CA LEU A 745 47.91 -14.57 -9.63
C LEU A 745 47.51 -13.52 -10.66
N GLU A 746 48.39 -12.55 -10.93
CA GLU A 746 48.16 -11.52 -11.95
C GLU A 746 48.11 -12.12 -13.36
N TYR A 747 48.98 -13.11 -13.64
CA TYR A 747 48.94 -13.88 -14.88
C TYR A 747 47.63 -14.66 -15.03
N LEU A 748 47.20 -15.39 -13.99
CA LEU A 748 45.95 -16.14 -14.00
C LEU A 748 44.72 -15.22 -14.14
N ARG A 749 44.71 -14.05 -13.49
CA ARG A 749 43.64 -13.05 -13.67
C ARG A 749 43.57 -12.54 -15.11
N ASN A 750 44.72 -12.22 -15.72
CA ASN A 750 44.77 -11.77 -17.11
C ASN A 750 44.35 -12.89 -18.09
N PHE A 751 44.73 -14.13 -17.81
CA PHE A 751 44.34 -15.30 -18.59
C PHE A 751 42.83 -15.57 -18.54
N VAL A 752 42.22 -15.49 -17.36
CA VAL A 752 40.76 -15.61 -17.18
C VAL A 752 40.02 -14.45 -17.87
N ALA A 753 40.53 -13.23 -17.77
CA ALA A 753 39.95 -12.06 -18.44
C ALA A 753 40.00 -12.17 -19.98
N GLN A 754 41.10 -12.69 -20.55
CA GLN A 754 41.20 -12.98 -21.98
C GLN A 754 40.20 -14.07 -22.42
N HIS A 755 40.04 -15.13 -21.64
CA HIS A 755 39.07 -16.18 -21.94
C HIS A 755 37.61 -15.68 -21.84
N GLN A 756 37.30 -14.78 -20.90
CA GLN A 756 36.01 -14.10 -20.83
C GLN A 756 35.76 -13.15 -22.02
N GLN A 757 36.77 -12.42 -22.47
CA GLN A 757 36.66 -11.64 -23.70
C GLN A 757 36.45 -12.52 -24.93
N HIS A 758 37.11 -13.67 -25.01
CA HIS A 758 36.89 -14.63 -26.10
C HIS A 758 35.46 -15.19 -26.10
N TYR A 759 34.91 -15.55 -24.93
CA TYR A 759 33.51 -15.96 -24.77
C TYR A 759 32.54 -14.87 -25.25
N ASN A 760 32.76 -13.62 -24.84
CA ASN A 760 31.95 -12.48 -25.29
C ASN A 760 32.10 -12.22 -26.80
N SER A 761 33.26 -12.50 -27.39
CA SER A 761 33.49 -12.40 -28.84
C SER A 761 32.91 -13.56 -29.66
N THR A 762 32.40 -14.62 -29.02
CA THR A 762 31.74 -15.75 -29.70
C THR A 762 30.22 -15.57 -29.81
N GLN A 763 29.61 -14.67 -29.03
CA GLN A 763 28.20 -14.24 -29.21
C GLN A 763 27.83 -13.70 -30.62
N PRO A 764 28.71 -13.07 -31.42
CA PRO A 764 28.34 -12.60 -32.76
C PRO A 764 28.05 -13.72 -33.77
N ILE A 765 28.37 -14.99 -33.46
CA ILE A 765 28.05 -16.11 -34.34
C ILE A 765 26.52 -16.38 -34.35
N GLU A 766 25.79 -15.98 -33.31
CA GLU A 766 24.31 -15.97 -33.34
C GLU A 766 23.76 -14.93 -34.33
N ASN A 767 24.41 -13.77 -34.47
CA ASN A 767 24.03 -12.74 -35.43
C ASN A 767 24.42 -13.10 -36.88
N GLY A 768 25.45 -13.93 -37.07
CA GLY A 768 25.83 -14.48 -38.39
C GLY A 768 24.79 -15.45 -38.96
N ILE A 769 24.04 -16.14 -38.10
CA ILE A 769 22.93 -17.04 -38.49
C ILE A 769 21.69 -16.21 -38.89
N GLU A 770 21.52 -14.99 -38.37
CA GLU A 770 20.46 -14.08 -38.83
C GLU A 770 20.72 -13.55 -40.25
N HIS A 771 21.98 -13.24 -40.59
CA HIS A 771 22.33 -12.68 -41.90
C HIS A 771 22.21 -13.65 -43.08
N LEU A 772 22.38 -14.97 -42.86
CA LEU A 772 22.16 -15.98 -43.90
C LEU A 772 20.67 -16.33 -44.11
N ASN A 773 19.80 -15.97 -43.17
CA ASN A 773 18.36 -16.28 -43.20
C ASN A 773 17.50 -15.24 -43.92
N LEU A 774 18.06 -14.10 -44.32
CA LEU A 774 17.35 -13.03 -45.04
C LEU A 774 17.10 -13.33 -46.53
N ASN A 775 17.74 -14.34 -47.11
CA ASN A 775 17.66 -14.59 -48.56
C ASN A 775 16.56 -15.58 -49.02
N ASN A 776 15.80 -16.21 -48.11
CA ASN A 776 14.76 -17.19 -48.48
C ASN A 776 13.35 -16.75 -48.02
N THR A 777 12.89 -15.60 -48.53
CA THR A 777 11.58 -14.98 -48.22
C THR A 777 10.48 -15.35 -49.21
N GLU A 778 10.16 -16.64 -49.37
CA GLU A 778 8.94 -17.06 -50.07
C GLU A 778 8.34 -18.27 -49.34
N ASN A 779 7.44 -18.03 -48.37
CA ASN A 779 6.30 -18.91 -48.02
C ASN A 779 5.55 -18.40 -46.77
N HIS A 780 4.23 -18.19 -46.93
CA HIS A 780 3.35 -17.48 -45.99
C HIS A 780 2.96 -18.31 -44.75
N ASP A 781 3.01 -19.65 -44.83
CA ASP A 781 2.56 -20.52 -43.73
C ASP A 781 3.56 -20.60 -42.57
N MET A 782 4.85 -20.37 -42.83
CA MET A 782 5.84 -20.24 -41.76
C MET A 782 5.65 -18.95 -40.94
N GLN A 783 4.95 -17.94 -41.47
CA GLN A 783 4.78 -16.64 -40.82
C GLN A 783 3.86 -16.71 -39.59
N ASN A 784 2.93 -17.67 -39.55
CA ASN A 784 2.01 -17.84 -38.41
C ASN A 784 2.61 -18.69 -37.27
N HIS A 785 3.41 -19.72 -37.56
CA HIS A 785 4.22 -20.39 -36.52
C HIS A 785 5.38 -19.52 -36.03
N ARG A 786 5.96 -18.69 -36.92
CA ARG A 786 6.96 -17.68 -36.54
C ARG A 786 6.42 -16.65 -35.55
N LYS A 787 5.17 -16.17 -35.67
CA LYS A 787 4.57 -15.22 -34.70
C LYS A 787 4.41 -15.78 -33.29
N LEU A 788 4.15 -17.09 -33.16
CA LEU A 788 4.04 -17.75 -31.87
C LEU A 788 5.41 -17.94 -31.21
N GLN A 789 6.42 -18.40 -31.98
CA GLN A 789 7.79 -18.56 -31.49
C GLN A 789 8.53 -17.23 -31.30
N THR A 790 8.30 -16.21 -32.12
CA THR A 790 8.89 -14.87 -31.90
C THR A 790 8.23 -14.17 -30.71
N GLY A 791 6.96 -14.46 -30.39
CA GLY A 791 6.31 -14.00 -29.17
C GLY A 791 6.92 -14.61 -27.91
N GLU A 792 7.14 -15.93 -27.88
CA GLU A 792 7.80 -16.61 -26.77
C GLU A 792 9.28 -16.24 -26.67
N ARG A 793 9.97 -16.11 -27.80
CA ARG A 793 11.38 -15.71 -27.85
C ARG A 793 11.55 -14.25 -27.43
N ALA A 794 10.66 -13.33 -27.84
CA ALA A 794 10.65 -11.94 -27.37
C ALA A 794 10.32 -11.82 -25.87
N ALA A 795 9.45 -12.68 -25.35
CA ALA A 795 9.17 -12.75 -23.92
C ALA A 795 10.39 -13.27 -23.14
N LEU A 796 11.13 -14.25 -23.69
CA LEU A 796 12.39 -14.75 -23.13
C LEU A 796 13.52 -13.72 -23.24
N THR A 797 13.69 -13.02 -24.36
CA THR A 797 14.69 -11.94 -24.46
C THR A 797 14.35 -10.79 -23.53
N ALA A 798 13.08 -10.37 -23.42
CA ALA A 798 12.65 -9.35 -22.46
C ALA A 798 12.92 -9.78 -21.01
N ARG A 799 12.75 -11.07 -20.71
CA ARG A 799 13.06 -11.61 -19.37
C ARG A 799 14.57 -11.70 -19.12
N ILE A 800 15.37 -11.98 -20.15
CA ILE A 800 16.83 -11.99 -20.07
C ILE A 800 17.37 -10.57 -19.88
N THR A 801 16.85 -9.56 -20.60
CA THR A 801 17.21 -8.16 -20.36
C THR A 801 16.77 -7.69 -18.98
N GLU A 802 15.57 -8.05 -18.51
CA GLU A 802 15.13 -7.71 -17.15
C GLU A 802 16.02 -8.38 -16.08
N LEU A 803 16.47 -9.62 -16.31
CA LEU A 803 17.39 -10.31 -15.42
C LEU A 803 18.80 -9.71 -15.49
N GLN A 804 19.27 -9.28 -16.66
CA GLN A 804 20.55 -8.58 -16.82
C GLN A 804 20.55 -7.22 -16.15
N GLU A 805 19.47 -6.44 -16.25
CA GLU A 805 19.31 -5.18 -15.52
C GLU A 805 19.29 -5.41 -14.01
N LYS A 806 18.65 -6.50 -13.55
CA LYS A 806 18.69 -6.89 -12.13
C LYS A 806 20.08 -7.30 -11.69
N VAL A 807 20.81 -8.07 -12.49
CA VAL A 807 22.20 -8.46 -12.19
C VAL A 807 23.10 -7.23 -12.12
N ASN A 808 23.00 -6.32 -13.09
CA ASN A 808 23.77 -5.07 -13.07
C ASN A 808 23.41 -4.20 -11.85
N ALA A 809 22.12 -4.11 -11.49
CA ALA A 809 21.70 -3.40 -10.28
C ALA A 809 22.17 -4.08 -8.99
N PHE A 810 22.31 -5.41 -8.97
CA PHE A 810 22.91 -6.15 -7.86
C PHE A 810 24.43 -5.96 -7.80
N GLU A 811 25.11 -5.91 -8.94
CA GLU A 811 26.54 -5.61 -9.03
C GLU A 811 26.84 -4.18 -8.57
N ASP A 812 26.03 -3.19 -8.97
CA ASP A 812 26.12 -1.81 -8.50
C ASP A 812 25.86 -1.72 -6.99
N ARG A 813 24.85 -2.43 -6.48
CA ARG A 813 24.59 -2.51 -5.03
C ARG A 813 25.73 -3.17 -4.29
N TYR A 814 26.29 -4.24 -4.83
CA TYR A 814 27.44 -4.93 -4.24
C TYR A 814 28.70 -4.05 -4.24
N ALA A 815 28.90 -3.25 -5.29
CA ALA A 815 29.96 -2.24 -5.35
C ALA A 815 29.76 -1.14 -4.28
N THR A 816 28.54 -0.59 -4.16
CA THR A 816 28.24 0.40 -3.11
C THR A 816 28.37 -0.15 -1.69
N GLN A 817 27.98 -1.41 -1.47
CA GLN A 817 28.17 -2.08 -0.18
C GLN A 817 29.64 -2.35 0.11
N ASN A 818 30.45 -2.70 -0.89
CA ASN A 818 31.90 -2.84 -0.71
C ASN A 818 32.58 -1.50 -0.43
N ASP A 819 32.14 -0.41 -1.06
CA ASP A 819 32.61 0.94 -0.75
C ASP A 819 32.22 1.37 0.68
N GLU A 820 31.01 1.01 1.12
CA GLU A 820 30.54 1.25 2.49
C GLU A 820 31.31 0.40 3.51
N ILE A 821 31.60 -0.86 3.21
CA ILE A 821 32.46 -1.73 4.01
C ILE A 821 33.88 -1.15 4.10
N ALA A 822 34.43 -0.65 2.99
CA ALA A 822 35.75 -0.01 2.98
C ALA A 822 35.77 1.27 3.84
N ARG A 823 34.70 2.08 3.80
CA ARG A 823 34.53 3.25 4.69
C ARG A 823 34.43 2.84 6.15
N LEU A 824 33.61 1.85 6.47
CA LEU A 824 33.44 1.33 7.83
C LEU A 824 34.74 0.68 8.37
N GLN A 825 35.54 0.06 7.50
CA GLN A 825 36.87 -0.45 7.85
C GLN A 825 37.85 0.69 8.17
N LEU A 826 37.82 1.78 7.40
CA LEU A 826 38.62 2.98 7.67
C LEU A 826 38.20 3.62 9.01
N GLU A 827 36.90 3.75 9.25
CA GLU A 827 36.36 4.31 10.50
C GLU A 827 36.68 3.42 11.70
N ASN A 828 36.61 2.09 11.56
CA ASN A 828 37.08 1.15 12.58
C ASN A 828 38.58 1.28 12.85
N GLY A 829 39.41 1.52 11.82
CA GLY A 829 40.83 1.79 12.00
C GLY A 829 41.08 3.04 12.85
N VAL A 830 40.36 4.13 12.57
CA VAL A 830 40.43 5.38 13.35
C VAL A 830 39.93 5.17 14.78
N LEU A 831 38.86 4.39 14.98
CA LEU A 831 38.36 4.06 16.31
C LEU A 831 39.34 3.18 17.10
N GLN A 832 40.02 2.23 16.45
CA GLN A 832 41.10 1.45 17.10
C GLN A 832 42.29 2.32 17.48
N GLU A 833 42.63 3.33 16.69
CA GLU A 833 43.66 4.31 17.03
C GLU A 833 43.25 5.18 18.23
N LYS A 834 41.97 5.59 18.31
CA LYS A 834 41.42 6.27 19.49
C LYS A 834 41.44 5.37 20.73
N ILE A 835 41.05 4.10 20.60
CA ILE A 835 41.07 3.12 21.71
C ILE A 835 42.50 2.87 22.20
N THR A 836 43.48 2.77 21.30
CA THR A 836 44.89 2.60 21.69
C THR A 836 45.44 3.84 22.38
N ASN A 837 45.06 5.04 21.96
CA ASN A 837 45.40 6.27 22.66
C ASN A 837 44.72 6.37 24.04
N GLU A 838 43.46 5.99 24.18
CA GLU A 838 42.80 5.94 25.49
C GLU A 838 43.41 4.87 26.41
N LYS A 839 43.77 3.69 25.88
CA LYS A 839 44.52 2.67 26.65
C LYS A 839 45.88 3.19 27.14
N ARG A 840 46.58 4.02 26.35
CA ARG A 840 47.81 4.70 26.81
C ARG A 840 47.53 5.67 27.95
N LYS A 841 46.44 6.44 27.89
CA LYS A 841 46.04 7.33 28.99
C LYS A 841 45.70 6.55 30.27
N VAL A 842 44.99 5.43 30.15
CA VAL A 842 44.69 4.55 31.28
C VAL A 842 45.97 3.99 31.90
N SER A 843 46.92 3.53 31.10
CA SER A 843 48.22 3.05 31.61
C SER A 843 49.03 4.15 32.33
N ILE A 844 48.94 5.39 31.87
CA ILE A 844 49.54 6.53 32.57
C ILE A 844 48.84 6.78 33.92
N LEU A 845 47.50 6.68 33.96
CA LEU A 845 46.73 6.83 35.19
C LEU A 845 47.01 5.72 36.21
N GLU A 846 47.14 4.46 35.77
CA GLU A 846 47.55 3.32 36.62
C GLU A 846 48.95 3.55 37.21
N GLY A 847 49.86 4.16 36.44
CA GLY A 847 51.19 4.57 36.93
C GLY A 847 51.11 5.66 38.01
N VAL A 848 50.24 6.65 37.84
CA VAL A 848 49.99 7.70 38.84
C VAL A 848 49.34 7.11 40.10
N GLU A 849 48.43 6.14 39.95
CA GLU A 849 47.77 5.45 41.06
C GLU A 849 48.77 4.63 41.89
N SER A 850 49.72 3.95 41.23
CA SER A 850 50.83 3.26 41.92
C SER A 850 51.73 4.24 42.68
N GLN A 851 52.03 5.42 42.12
CA GLN A 851 52.78 6.46 42.84
C GLN A 851 52.00 6.99 44.04
N MET A 852 50.68 7.14 43.91
CA MET A 852 49.81 7.57 45.00
C MET A 852 49.75 6.53 46.12
N HIS A 853 49.71 5.23 45.80
CA HIS A 853 49.82 4.17 46.80
C HIS A 853 51.16 4.18 47.53
N GLY A 854 52.28 4.41 46.83
CA GLY A 854 53.58 4.60 47.47
C GLY A 854 53.60 5.76 48.48
N LEU A 855 52.99 6.90 48.13
CA LEU A 855 52.86 8.05 49.03
C LEU A 855 51.95 7.77 50.24
N ILE A 856 50.92 6.93 50.08
CA ILE A 856 50.04 6.50 51.17
C ILE A 856 50.80 5.59 52.14
N ASP A 857 51.61 4.66 51.64
CA ASP A 857 52.46 3.79 52.47
C ASP A 857 53.53 4.58 53.22
N ASP A 858 54.16 5.57 52.57
CA ASP A 858 55.11 6.46 53.22
C ASP A 858 54.45 7.31 54.30
N LYS A 859 53.22 7.80 54.06
CA LYS A 859 52.43 8.50 55.08
C LYS A 859 52.11 7.58 56.27
N ALA A 860 51.70 6.34 56.02
CA ALA A 860 51.42 5.37 57.07
C ALA A 860 52.67 5.03 57.91
N ARG A 861 53.86 4.98 57.29
CA ARG A 861 55.13 4.85 58.01
C ARG A 861 55.40 6.06 58.91
N CYS A 862 55.25 7.28 58.39
CA CYS A 862 55.40 8.51 59.18
C CYS A 862 54.42 8.55 60.37
N ASP A 863 53.15 8.18 60.16
CA ASP A 863 52.15 8.14 61.23
C ASP A 863 52.50 7.11 62.31
N SER A 864 53.06 5.96 61.93
CA SER A 864 53.56 4.95 62.87
C SER A 864 54.77 5.44 63.68
N GLU A 865 55.71 6.13 63.05
CA GLU A 865 56.85 6.74 63.75
C GLU A 865 56.40 7.83 64.71
N TYR A 866 55.45 8.68 64.31
CA TYR A 866 54.85 9.69 65.17
C TYR A 866 54.18 9.06 66.40
N GLN A 867 53.43 7.97 66.23
CA GLN A 867 52.81 7.26 67.36
C GLN A 867 53.84 6.69 68.33
N LYS A 868 54.94 6.11 67.83
CA LYS A 868 56.04 5.62 68.67
C LYS A 868 56.71 6.76 69.44
N LEU A 869 56.95 7.89 68.80
CA LEU A 869 57.54 9.05 69.46
C LEU A 869 56.62 9.61 70.55
N ASN A 870 55.31 9.64 70.28
CA ASN A 870 54.31 10.09 71.24
C ASN A 870 54.20 9.13 72.44
N SER A 871 54.31 7.82 72.25
CA SER A 871 54.30 6.87 73.39
C SER A 871 55.54 7.02 74.27
N VAL A 872 56.72 7.24 73.69
CA VAL A 872 57.96 7.53 74.44
C VAL A 872 57.82 8.85 75.21
N TYR A 873 57.24 9.88 74.60
CA TYR A 873 56.96 11.15 75.28
C TYR A 873 56.06 10.98 76.50
N GLN A 874 54.96 10.22 76.36
CA GLN A 874 54.03 9.94 77.48
C GLN A 874 54.70 9.12 78.59
N GLN A 875 55.57 8.16 78.24
CA GLN A 875 56.32 7.38 79.22
C GLN A 875 57.27 8.27 80.04
N ASN A 876 58.05 9.13 79.38
CA ASN A 876 58.93 10.08 80.07
C ASN A 876 58.15 11.04 80.97
N LEU A 877 56.95 11.47 80.54
CA LEU A 877 56.08 12.32 81.34
C LEU A 877 55.60 11.60 82.62
N ASN A 878 55.27 10.31 82.52
CA ASN A 878 54.90 9.51 83.68
C ASN A 878 56.08 9.29 84.63
N GLU A 879 57.27 8.96 84.10
CA GLU A 879 58.50 8.82 84.91
C GLU A 879 58.83 10.12 85.66
N GLN A 880 58.63 11.28 85.02
CA GLN A 880 58.80 12.58 85.68
C GLN A 880 57.78 12.79 86.81
N ASN A 881 56.52 12.38 86.62
CA ASN A 881 55.50 12.47 87.65
C ASN A 881 55.79 11.51 88.83
N ASP A 882 56.27 10.30 88.56
CA ASP A 882 56.64 9.33 89.60
C ASP A 882 57.84 9.81 90.42
N LEU A 883 58.84 10.44 89.78
CA LEU A 883 59.95 11.09 90.47
C LEU A 883 59.47 12.21 91.39
N LEU A 884 58.45 12.98 90.98
CA LEU A 884 57.86 14.03 91.80
C LEU A 884 57.21 13.47 93.07
N VAL A 885 56.50 12.34 92.95
CA VAL A 885 55.91 11.62 94.08
C VAL A 885 56.97 11.03 95.00
N LEU A 886 58.07 10.50 94.44
CA LEU A 886 59.18 10.00 95.26
C LEU A 886 59.79 11.13 96.09
N CYS A 887 60.01 12.30 95.50
CA CYS A 887 60.51 13.47 96.20
C CYS A 887 59.61 13.89 97.37
N SER A 888 58.28 13.90 97.19
CA SER A 888 57.35 14.23 98.29
C SER A 888 57.37 13.18 99.41
N THR A 889 57.48 11.88 99.09
CA THR A 889 57.62 10.85 100.13
C THR A 889 58.94 10.94 100.88
N TYR A 890 60.03 11.37 100.23
CA TYR A 890 61.31 11.62 100.91
C TYR A 890 61.20 12.81 101.87
N GLU A 891 60.48 13.88 101.50
CA GLU A 891 60.19 15.00 102.40
C GLU A 891 59.35 14.55 103.62
N ASP A 892 58.34 13.70 103.41
CA ASP A 892 57.55 13.11 104.50
C ASP A 892 58.40 12.22 105.42
N HIS A 893 59.34 11.45 104.87
CA HIS A 893 60.25 10.64 105.67
C HIS A 893 61.26 11.50 106.46
N LEU A 894 61.75 12.58 105.87
CA LEU A 894 62.66 13.52 106.53
C LEU A 894 61.97 14.26 107.69
N THR A 895 60.72 14.69 107.49
CA THR A 895 59.90 15.29 108.56
C THR A 895 59.57 14.29 109.66
N ASN A 896 59.30 13.02 109.32
CA ASN A 896 59.06 11.98 110.33
C ASN A 896 60.35 11.64 111.12
N CYS A 897 61.51 11.59 110.45
CA CYS A 897 62.81 11.45 111.12
C CYS A 897 63.09 12.62 112.07
N ARG A 898 62.77 13.86 111.68
CA ARG A 898 62.86 15.05 112.55
C ARG A 898 62.00 14.88 113.81
N ASN A 899 60.77 14.40 113.67
CA ASN A 899 59.84 14.16 114.80
C ASN A 899 60.34 13.05 115.74
N ILE A 900 60.89 11.96 115.20
CA ILE A 900 61.49 10.88 115.99
C ILE A 900 62.69 11.41 116.78
N ILE A 901 63.58 12.18 116.17
CA ILE A 901 64.75 12.74 116.86
C ILE A 901 64.31 13.71 117.98
N GLN A 902 63.30 14.55 117.73
CA GLN A 902 62.75 15.44 118.77
C GLN A 902 62.13 14.68 119.94
N SER A 903 61.36 13.61 119.67
CA SER A 903 60.75 12.80 120.74
C SER A 903 61.78 12.01 121.57
N ALA A 904 62.93 11.67 120.98
CA ALA A 904 64.00 10.93 121.65
C ALA A 904 64.89 11.80 122.57
N GLY A 905 64.62 13.11 122.68
CA GLY A 905 65.38 14.03 123.54
C GLY A 905 66.82 14.26 123.08
N LEU A 906 67.12 13.95 121.82
CA LEU A 906 68.44 14.14 121.19
C LEU A 906 68.49 15.47 120.43
N THR A 907 69.68 16.08 120.35
CA THR A 907 69.91 17.30 119.56
C THR A 907 69.72 17.03 118.07
N VAL A 908 68.70 17.64 117.46
CA VAL A 908 68.38 17.52 116.02
C VAL A 908 69.51 18.12 115.16
N PRO A 909 70.08 17.37 114.19
CA PRO A 909 71.10 17.86 113.26
C PRO A 909 70.66 19.11 112.45
N LYS A 910 71.59 20.03 112.21
CA LYS A 910 71.35 21.34 111.54
C LYS A 910 70.62 21.21 110.18
N PHE A 911 70.95 20.19 109.37
CA PHE A 911 70.34 19.98 108.05
C PHE A 911 68.85 19.60 108.09
N LEU A 912 68.34 19.07 109.22
CA LEU A 912 66.92 18.77 109.40
C LEU A 912 66.11 19.97 109.93
N LEU A 913 66.80 21.04 110.38
CA LEU A 913 66.18 22.31 110.82
C LEU A 913 66.04 23.31 109.66
N ASP A 914 66.94 23.24 108.67
CA ASP A 914 66.94 24.11 107.49
C ASP A 914 65.92 23.68 106.41
N LEU A 915 65.23 22.55 106.59
CA LEU A 915 64.17 22.04 105.69
C LEU A 915 62.95 22.96 105.59
N ASP A 916 62.75 23.89 106.54
CA ASP A 916 61.63 24.84 106.48
C ASP A 916 61.95 26.09 105.62
N ASN A 917 63.13 26.19 105.00
CA ASN A 917 63.65 27.40 104.34
C ASN A 917 63.97 27.26 102.84
N ASN A 918 63.39 26.31 102.11
CA ASN A 918 63.30 26.39 100.63
C ASN A 918 62.04 25.71 100.09
#